data_AF-A0A4Z0V788-F1
#
_entry.id   AF-A0A4Z0V788-F1
#
_cell.length_a   1.000
_cell.length_b   1.000
_cell.length_c   1.000
_cell.angle_alpha   90.00
_cell.angle_beta   90.00
_cell.angle_gamma   90.00
#
_symmetry.space_group_name_H-M   'P 1'
#
loop_
_entity.id
_entity.type
_entity.pdbx_description
1 polymer ?
#
loop_
_entity_poly.entity_id
_entity_poly.type
_entity_poly.pdbx_seq_one_letter_code
_entity_poly.pdbx_strand_id
1 'polypeptide(L)'
;MNKNILNAVIVGSLAMGLASCDENSWNDHYLNGFEGGVDYNNKETGSYTVSDADYAAIAKMLEGEAADDAEKAAAKAIAANLYFDKSGIYPADVVLPLFFDTSSFPYYLASNGSAVDVTYREAGAVPAEITNIGAAKSLSVGKAQYKAAWGGDVDFDQAYPENFNPAKDMLDVLSDGYSNPGEGDYAVVNYNVVVGTPDFNSGKLFLEEPFAEGQGQFTIDNILLPEGSTYVWKFDDRGYMKASAFVGGANKASDAWLISPEIDLPADANAYLTFDQAWNFFKDAATAAKENTVAVREVGGEWNNLTPEAVPESLSWTFVNSGKIDLKAYNGKKIQIGFRYTSTAEKSGTTEIRNVKIASGADIPMVTNHALYCFDGSDWVVPANACMLQPADYEAMGFKNDKLENPQAYIPAYLKQKFPYAQQGAQKYVVYNGKTVSLFVFDGAVWTLNDNGLKTVTGHFEKQNGKWVFIKYVGEAIFDEFNEEVIKLDKSYILVSENICMKPLDSGKSYGYMNTTGVSISDGQIILPGDANAFAFVSTFVKDDVKYEAPEGKFMILGSDGRYIYMQGTYDSFNVKNEPAIADGGAIADGYLWTAKRNADGTWAIVNCFSEKTIAYSTKFTSFGAYETIGEGQLTPYLYIMQ
;
A
#
# COMPACT_ATOMS: atom_id res chain seq x y z
N MET A 1 -9.08 -9.30 49.63
CA MET A 1 -7.90 -9.99 50.20
C MET A 1 -8.02 -11.50 50.01
N ASN A 2 -7.19 -12.05 49.11
CA ASN A 2 -6.63 -13.42 49.01
C ASN A 2 -7.48 -14.72 49.10
N LYS A 3 -7.47 -15.44 47.96
CA LYS A 3 -7.18 -16.89 47.70
C LYS A 3 -8.34 -17.86 47.36
N ASN A 4 -8.29 -18.29 46.09
CA ASN A 4 -8.36 -19.67 45.55
C ASN A 4 -9.73 -20.33 45.26
N ILE A 5 -10.04 -20.36 43.95
CA ILE A 5 -10.55 -21.45 43.08
C ILE A 5 -11.04 -22.74 43.78
N LEU A 6 -12.29 -23.15 43.50
CA LEU A 6 -12.63 -24.56 43.30
C LEU A 6 -13.80 -24.76 42.30
N ASN A 7 -13.46 -25.51 41.25
CA ASN A 7 -14.25 -26.14 40.18
C ASN A 7 -15.73 -26.49 40.48
N ALA A 8 -16.63 -26.14 39.55
CA ALA A 8 -17.88 -26.86 39.34
C ALA A 8 -17.77 -27.66 38.03
N VAL A 9 -17.79 -28.98 38.21
CA VAL A 9 -17.68 -30.04 37.19
C VAL A 9 -19.01 -30.25 36.49
N ILE A 10 -18.95 -30.29 35.15
CA ILE A 10 -19.71 -31.10 34.18
C ILE A 10 -20.95 -31.86 34.73
N VAL A 11 -22.13 -31.53 34.21
CA VAL A 11 -23.15 -32.53 33.83
C VAL A 11 -23.73 -32.15 32.47
N GLY A 12 -23.52 -33.01 31.48
CA GLY A 12 -24.02 -32.88 30.12
C GLY A 12 -25.51 -33.20 29.96
N SER A 13 -26.11 -32.48 29.02
CA SER A 13 -27.18 -32.89 28.07
C SER A 13 -28.08 -34.09 28.44
N LEU A 14 -29.36 -33.80 28.71
CA LEU A 14 -30.49 -34.58 28.18
C LEU A 14 -31.75 -33.68 28.10
N ALA A 15 -32.30 -33.57 26.90
CA ALA A 15 -33.45 -32.75 26.55
C ALA A 15 -34.79 -33.28 27.11
N MET A 16 -35.69 -32.40 27.54
CA MET A 16 -37.14 -32.45 27.26
C MET A 16 -37.82 -31.17 27.81
N GLY A 17 -38.71 -30.60 27.00
CA GLY A 17 -39.18 -29.22 27.11
C GLY A 17 -39.98 -28.87 28.36
N LEU A 18 -39.87 -27.61 28.76
CA LEU A 18 -40.80 -26.93 29.65
C LEU A 18 -40.95 -25.47 29.20
N ALA A 19 -42.20 -25.01 29.22
CA ALA A 19 -42.62 -23.65 29.02
C ALA A 19 -41.88 -22.67 29.95
N SER A 20 -41.89 -21.40 29.56
CA SER A 20 -41.47 -20.23 30.34
C SER A 20 -41.67 -20.41 31.85
N CYS A 21 -40.59 -20.74 32.57
CA CYS A 21 -40.53 -20.52 33.99
C CYS A 21 -39.87 -19.16 34.19
N ASP A 22 -40.62 -18.22 34.77
CA ASP A 22 -40.06 -17.01 35.35
C ASP A 22 -38.85 -17.38 36.22
N GLU A 23 -37.78 -16.60 36.10
CA GLU A 23 -36.47 -16.80 36.77
C GLU A 23 -36.55 -16.85 38.30
N ASN A 24 -37.73 -16.64 38.91
CA ASN A 24 -37.94 -16.65 40.36
C ASN A 24 -38.77 -17.82 40.92
N SER A 25 -39.26 -18.77 40.10
CA SER A 25 -40.12 -19.87 40.64
C SER A 25 -39.42 -20.77 41.67
N TRP A 26 -38.08 -20.77 41.70
CA TRP A 26 -37.27 -21.58 42.62
C TRP A 26 -37.18 -20.97 44.04
N ASN A 27 -37.27 -19.63 44.17
CA ASN A 27 -37.17 -18.95 45.46
C ASN A 27 -38.45 -19.07 46.31
N ASP A 28 -39.62 -19.03 45.66
CA ASP A 28 -40.91 -19.00 46.36
C ASP A 28 -41.32 -20.33 47.00
N HIS A 29 -40.71 -21.45 46.59
CA HIS A 29 -41.19 -22.78 46.99
C HIS A 29 -40.31 -23.49 48.04
N TYR A 30 -39.08 -23.04 48.30
CA TYR A 30 -38.12 -23.80 49.12
C TYR A 30 -37.34 -23.00 50.17
N LEU A 31 -37.43 -21.67 50.22
CA LEU A 31 -36.66 -20.84 51.17
C LEU A 31 -37.55 -19.91 52.00
N ASN A 32 -38.27 -20.46 52.99
CA ASN A 32 -38.95 -19.66 54.00
C ASN A 32 -37.91 -18.89 54.85
N GLY A 33 -37.84 -17.57 54.69
CA GLY A 33 -37.02 -16.68 55.51
C GLY A 33 -35.89 -15.95 54.77
N PHE A 34 -35.74 -16.11 53.46
CA PHE A 34 -34.97 -15.16 52.64
C PHE A 34 -35.90 -14.01 52.25
N GLU A 35 -35.66 -12.81 52.79
CA GLU A 35 -36.12 -11.61 52.10
C GLU A 35 -35.43 -11.61 50.73
N GLY A 36 -36.23 -11.65 49.66
CA GLY A 36 -35.71 -11.58 48.29
C GLY A 36 -34.69 -10.46 48.21
N GLY A 37 -33.48 -10.79 47.74
CA GLY A 37 -32.40 -9.82 47.64
C GLY A 37 -32.91 -8.57 46.94
N VAL A 38 -32.66 -7.41 47.55
CA VAL A 38 -32.79 -6.11 46.91
C VAL A 38 -32.31 -6.26 45.47
N ASP A 39 -33.19 -6.06 44.50
CA ASP A 39 -32.79 -5.92 43.11
C ASP A 39 -31.88 -4.69 43.09
N TYR A 40 -30.57 -4.92 43.05
CA TYR A 40 -29.59 -3.85 43.00
C TYR A 40 -29.72 -3.26 41.61
N ASN A 41 -30.64 -2.31 41.49
CA ASN A 41 -30.84 -1.48 40.31
C ASN A 41 -29.68 -0.49 40.23
N ASN A 42 -28.46 -1.03 40.04
CA ASN A 42 -27.22 -0.30 40.03
C ASN A 42 -26.97 0.20 38.61
N LYS A 43 -27.72 1.25 38.25
CA LYS A 43 -27.51 1.99 37.01
C LYS A 43 -26.21 2.75 37.12
N GLU A 44 -25.24 2.34 36.33
CA GLU A 44 -23.92 2.95 36.29
C GLU A 44 -23.81 3.88 35.09
N THR A 45 -23.16 5.02 35.28
CA THR A 45 -22.70 5.87 34.16
C THR A 45 -21.20 6.04 34.26
N GLY A 46 -20.50 5.95 33.14
CA GLY A 46 -19.04 5.98 33.17
C GLY A 46 -18.39 6.18 31.81
N SER A 47 -17.07 6.15 31.83
CA SER A 47 -16.24 6.19 30.64
C SER A 47 -15.18 5.11 30.71
N TYR A 48 -14.81 4.53 29.58
CA TYR A 48 -13.78 3.51 29.48
C TYR A 48 -12.91 3.76 28.25
N THR A 49 -11.63 3.42 28.31
CA THR A 49 -10.72 3.51 27.16
C THR A 49 -10.14 2.13 26.91
N VAL A 50 -10.33 1.64 25.68
CA VAL A 50 -9.79 0.34 25.26
C VAL A 50 -8.27 0.45 25.20
N SER A 51 -7.59 -0.31 26.04
CA SER A 51 -6.13 -0.37 26.09
C SER A 51 -5.55 -1.41 25.13
N ASP A 52 -4.24 -1.37 24.89
CA ASP A 52 -3.54 -2.38 24.09
C ASP A 52 -3.75 -3.81 24.64
N ALA A 53 -3.87 -3.95 25.97
CA ALA A 53 -4.18 -5.23 26.60
C ALA A 53 -5.61 -5.70 26.33
N ASP A 54 -6.56 -4.76 26.23
CA ASP A 54 -7.95 -5.07 25.90
C ASP A 54 -8.08 -5.50 24.43
N TYR A 55 -7.40 -4.80 23.50
CA TYR A 55 -7.31 -5.24 22.09
C TYR A 55 -6.78 -6.68 21.96
N ALA A 56 -5.74 -7.03 22.73
CA ALA A 56 -5.20 -8.38 22.77
C ALA A 56 -6.19 -9.40 23.37
N ALA A 57 -6.91 -9.03 24.44
CA ALA A 57 -7.92 -9.88 25.06
C ALA A 57 -9.11 -10.15 24.13
N ILE A 58 -9.58 -9.10 23.45
CA ILE A 58 -10.66 -9.15 22.46
C ILE A 58 -10.27 -10.05 21.28
N ALA A 59 -9.08 -9.85 20.70
CA ALA A 59 -8.60 -10.69 19.60
C ALA A 59 -8.59 -12.18 20.00
N LYS A 60 -8.07 -12.50 21.19
CA LYS A 60 -8.02 -13.88 21.68
C LYS A 60 -9.42 -14.48 21.92
N MET A 61 -10.36 -13.67 22.41
CA MET A 61 -11.76 -14.09 22.58
C MET A 61 -12.37 -14.44 21.22
N LEU A 62 -12.22 -13.56 20.23
CA LEU A 62 -12.76 -13.77 18.89
C LEU A 62 -12.10 -14.95 18.16
N GLU A 63 -10.78 -15.13 18.29
CA GLU A 63 -10.07 -16.27 17.71
C GLU A 63 -10.60 -17.63 18.24
N GLY A 64 -11.07 -17.66 19.49
CA GLY A 64 -11.66 -18.86 20.10
C GLY A 64 -13.02 -19.24 19.52
N GLU A 65 -13.77 -18.26 19.04
CA GLU A 65 -15.13 -18.41 18.50
C GLU A 65 -15.18 -18.38 16.96
N ALA A 66 -14.06 -18.11 16.30
CA ALA A 66 -13.98 -17.96 14.85
C ALA A 66 -14.32 -19.27 14.10
N ALA A 67 -15.26 -19.16 13.15
CA ALA A 67 -15.78 -20.26 12.35
C ALA A 67 -14.84 -20.65 11.20
N ASP A 68 -14.07 -19.70 10.67
CA ASP A 68 -13.18 -19.91 9.53
C ASP A 68 -11.84 -19.15 9.64
N ASP A 69 -10.98 -19.29 8.64
CA ASP A 69 -9.65 -18.67 8.62
C ASP A 69 -9.69 -17.15 8.35
N ALA A 70 -10.74 -16.64 7.69
CA ALA A 70 -10.91 -15.21 7.45
C ALA A 70 -11.28 -14.50 8.76
N GLU A 71 -12.20 -15.08 9.53
CA GLU A 71 -12.53 -14.61 10.88
C GLU A 71 -11.31 -14.64 11.81
N LYS A 72 -10.54 -15.73 11.82
CA LYS A 72 -9.28 -15.79 12.61
C LYS A 72 -8.28 -14.72 12.21
N ALA A 73 -8.14 -14.44 10.91
CA ALA A 73 -7.24 -13.40 10.42
C ALA A 73 -7.72 -12.01 10.87
N ALA A 74 -9.02 -11.73 10.76
CA ALA A 74 -9.62 -10.48 11.22
C ALA A 74 -9.45 -10.28 12.74
N ALA A 75 -9.66 -11.33 13.55
CA ALA A 75 -9.45 -11.27 14.99
C ALA A 75 -8.00 -10.92 15.35
N LYS A 76 -7.02 -11.57 14.71
CA LYS A 76 -5.58 -11.28 14.92
C LYS A 76 -5.20 -9.86 14.54
N ALA A 77 -5.80 -9.32 13.47
CA ALA A 77 -5.52 -7.98 12.99
C ALA A 77 -5.86 -6.91 14.04
N ILE A 78 -6.92 -7.11 14.85
CA ILE A 78 -7.31 -6.18 15.93
C ILE A 78 -6.17 -5.99 16.93
N ALA A 79 -5.54 -7.08 17.40
CA ALA A 79 -4.42 -7.00 18.33
C ALA A 79 -3.13 -6.51 17.69
N ALA A 80 -2.86 -6.87 16.43
CA ALA A 80 -1.66 -6.45 15.73
C ALA A 80 -1.66 -4.94 15.43
N ASN A 81 -2.83 -4.41 15.05
CA ASN A 81 -2.96 -3.03 14.59
C ASN A 81 -3.48 -2.06 15.66
N LEU A 82 -4.04 -2.57 16.75
CA LEU A 82 -4.60 -1.78 17.87
C LEU A 82 -5.75 -0.86 17.44
N TYR A 83 -6.59 -1.34 16.52
CA TYR A 83 -7.83 -0.68 16.11
C TYR A 83 -8.86 -1.71 15.62
N PHE A 84 -10.13 -1.32 15.55
CA PHE A 84 -11.19 -2.10 14.91
C PHE A 84 -11.37 -1.69 13.44
N ASP A 85 -11.47 -2.66 12.53
CA ASP A 85 -11.83 -2.39 11.13
C ASP A 85 -13.34 -2.13 11.05
N LYS A 86 -13.69 -0.88 10.78
CA LYS A 86 -15.07 -0.38 10.74
C LYS A 86 -15.91 -1.06 9.65
N SER A 87 -15.26 -1.50 8.57
CA SER A 87 -15.88 -2.20 7.44
C SER A 87 -15.65 -3.71 7.45
N GLY A 88 -14.91 -4.20 8.45
CA GLY A 88 -14.49 -5.58 8.54
C GLY A 88 -15.53 -6.50 9.17
N ILE A 89 -15.13 -7.75 9.37
CA ILE A 89 -15.95 -8.79 10.03
C ILE A 89 -16.25 -8.44 11.49
N TYR A 90 -15.32 -7.73 12.14
CA TYR A 90 -15.34 -7.45 13.57
C TYR A 90 -15.25 -5.94 13.85
N PRO A 91 -16.29 -5.17 13.48
CA PRO A 91 -16.34 -3.75 13.80
C PRO A 91 -16.60 -3.53 15.30
N ALA A 92 -16.26 -2.34 15.80
CA ALA A 92 -16.25 -2.06 17.24
C ALA A 92 -17.64 -2.18 17.89
N ASP A 93 -18.69 -1.75 17.20
CA ASP A 93 -20.09 -1.78 17.65
C ASP A 93 -20.62 -3.22 17.84
N VAL A 94 -20.05 -4.19 17.15
CA VAL A 94 -20.38 -5.62 17.28
C VAL A 94 -19.54 -6.28 18.37
N VAL A 95 -18.24 -5.98 18.41
CA VAL A 95 -17.28 -6.70 19.24
C VAL A 95 -17.23 -6.20 20.68
N LEU A 96 -17.29 -4.88 20.87
CA LEU A 96 -17.19 -4.28 22.20
C LEU A 96 -18.31 -4.74 23.14
N PRO A 97 -19.58 -4.88 22.70
CA PRO A 97 -20.62 -5.50 23.53
C PRO A 97 -20.27 -6.91 24.03
N LEU A 98 -19.63 -7.74 23.20
CA LEU A 98 -19.19 -9.08 23.61
C LEU A 98 -18.09 -9.01 24.67
N PHE A 99 -17.15 -8.07 24.52
CA PHE A 99 -16.10 -7.82 25.50
C PHE A 99 -16.66 -7.31 26.84
N PHE A 100 -17.72 -6.51 26.81
CA PHE A 100 -18.35 -5.95 28.01
C PHE A 100 -19.02 -7.00 28.90
N ASP A 101 -19.32 -8.18 28.36
CA ASP A 101 -19.83 -9.31 29.14
C ASP A 101 -18.72 -10.11 29.85
N THR A 102 -17.45 -9.73 29.65
CA THR A 102 -16.30 -10.35 30.32
C THR A 102 -15.92 -9.61 31.61
N SER A 103 -15.33 -10.33 32.57
CA SER A 103 -14.83 -9.72 33.82
C SER A 103 -13.66 -8.76 33.63
N SER A 104 -13.17 -8.59 32.39
CA SER A 104 -12.15 -7.59 32.04
C SER A 104 -12.75 -6.18 31.93
N PHE A 105 -14.05 -6.07 31.64
CA PHE A 105 -14.73 -4.78 31.58
C PHE A 105 -15.27 -4.38 32.96
N PRO A 106 -14.96 -3.17 33.48
CA PRO A 106 -15.34 -2.77 34.84
C PRO A 106 -16.84 -2.78 35.13
N TYR A 107 -17.69 -2.57 34.11
CA TYR A 107 -19.13 -2.46 34.25
C TYR A 107 -19.89 -3.73 33.85
N TYR A 108 -19.22 -4.88 33.75
CA TYR A 108 -19.84 -6.13 33.27
C TYR A 108 -21.08 -6.56 34.09
N LEU A 109 -21.09 -6.28 35.41
CA LEU A 109 -22.21 -6.57 36.32
C LEU A 109 -23.27 -5.46 36.41
N ALA A 110 -23.18 -4.38 35.62
CA ALA A 110 -24.13 -3.28 35.71
C ALA A 110 -25.55 -3.70 35.29
N SER A 111 -26.57 -3.01 35.81
CA SER A 111 -27.99 -3.32 35.55
C SER A 111 -28.51 -2.61 34.29
N ASN A 112 -29.69 -3.00 33.78
CA ASN A 112 -30.32 -2.34 32.63
C ASN A 112 -30.52 -0.84 32.86
N GLY A 113 -30.29 -0.05 31.81
CA GLY A 113 -30.28 1.42 31.86
C GLY A 113 -28.95 2.02 32.31
N SER A 114 -27.90 1.22 32.47
CA SER A 114 -26.52 1.70 32.60
C SER A 114 -25.98 2.18 31.27
N ALA A 115 -25.09 3.17 31.27
CA ALA A 115 -24.53 3.75 30.06
C ALA A 115 -23.02 4.02 30.21
N VAL A 116 -22.23 3.72 29.19
CA VAL A 116 -20.77 3.93 29.22
C VAL A 116 -20.29 4.53 27.90
N ASP A 117 -19.50 5.60 28.00
CA ASP A 117 -18.78 6.18 26.87
C ASP A 117 -17.43 5.48 26.70
N VAL A 118 -17.24 4.75 25.61
CA VAL A 118 -16.07 3.93 25.37
C VAL A 118 -15.22 4.52 24.27
N THR A 119 -13.99 4.90 24.61
CA THR A 119 -13.01 5.46 23.67
C THR A 119 -12.13 4.36 23.11
N TYR A 120 -12.04 4.29 21.79
CA TYR A 120 -11.29 3.28 21.04
C TYR A 120 -10.79 3.84 19.72
N ARG A 121 -9.89 3.10 19.06
CA ARG A 121 -9.44 3.37 17.69
C ARG A 121 -10.19 2.51 16.70
N GLU A 122 -10.58 3.13 15.59
CA GLU A 122 -11.13 2.45 14.42
C GLU A 122 -10.49 3.00 13.15
N ALA A 123 -10.39 2.16 12.12
CA ALA A 123 -9.96 2.55 10.79
C ALA A 123 -10.87 1.87 9.75
N GLY A 124 -10.89 2.39 8.53
CA GLY A 124 -11.46 1.68 7.39
C GLY A 124 -10.55 0.55 6.91
N ALA A 125 -11.04 -0.20 5.93
CA ALA A 125 -10.24 -1.21 5.25
C ALA A 125 -8.96 -0.59 4.66
N VAL A 126 -7.84 -1.32 4.76
CA VAL A 126 -6.61 -0.95 4.09
C VAL A 126 -6.85 -1.02 2.58
N PRO A 127 -6.68 0.07 1.81
CA PRO A 127 -6.85 0.03 0.37
C PRO A 127 -5.93 -1.00 -0.26
N ALA A 128 -6.46 -1.75 -1.24
CA ALA A 128 -5.75 -2.84 -1.88
C ALA A 128 -4.43 -2.37 -2.52
N GLU A 129 -4.36 -1.12 -2.99
CA GLU A 129 -3.18 -0.52 -3.60
C GLU A 129 -2.00 -0.43 -2.62
N ILE A 130 -2.24 -0.17 -1.33
CA ILE A 130 -1.15 -0.15 -0.32
C ILE A 130 -0.49 -1.54 -0.26
N THR A 131 -1.31 -2.59 -0.22
CA THR A 131 -0.83 -3.97 -0.19
C THR A 131 -0.15 -4.36 -1.50
N ASN A 132 -0.77 -4.07 -2.64
CA ASN A 132 -0.29 -4.50 -3.95
C ASN A 132 1.01 -3.76 -4.35
N ILE A 133 1.11 -2.45 -4.06
CA ILE A 133 2.33 -1.67 -4.29
C ILE A 133 3.46 -2.15 -3.36
N GLY A 134 3.17 -2.41 -2.08
CA GLY A 134 4.15 -2.98 -1.15
C GLY A 134 4.70 -4.33 -1.63
N ALA A 135 3.82 -5.15 -2.24
CA ALA A 135 4.16 -6.44 -2.83
C ALA A 135 4.83 -6.35 -4.21
N ALA A 136 4.86 -5.17 -4.86
CA ALA A 136 5.36 -5.00 -6.22
C ALA A 136 6.76 -5.58 -6.41
N LYS A 137 7.02 -6.20 -7.57
CA LYS A 137 8.35 -6.69 -7.91
C LYS A 137 9.23 -5.53 -8.36
N SER A 138 10.46 -5.51 -7.87
CA SER A 138 11.49 -4.58 -8.34
C SER A 138 12.22 -5.20 -9.53
N LEU A 139 12.09 -4.58 -10.69
CA LEU A 139 12.75 -4.96 -11.95
C LEU A 139 13.91 -4.01 -12.22
N SER A 140 14.90 -4.49 -12.96
CA SER A 140 16.03 -3.68 -13.43
C SER A 140 16.14 -3.83 -14.94
N VAL A 141 16.43 -2.74 -15.62
CA VAL A 141 16.60 -2.74 -17.08
C VAL A 141 17.92 -3.42 -17.44
N GLY A 142 17.85 -4.34 -18.41
CA GLY A 142 19.00 -5.08 -18.91
C GLY A 142 19.81 -4.33 -19.96
N LYS A 143 21.05 -4.79 -20.18
CA LYS A 143 21.98 -4.25 -21.18
C LYS A 143 21.40 -4.21 -22.60
N ALA A 144 20.64 -5.24 -22.97
CA ALA A 144 20.04 -5.35 -24.29
C ALA A 144 19.03 -4.22 -24.55
N GLN A 145 18.20 -3.90 -23.56
CA GLN A 145 17.22 -2.83 -23.64
C GLN A 145 17.89 -1.45 -23.70
N TYR A 146 18.92 -1.22 -22.88
CA TYR A 146 19.69 0.03 -22.97
C TYR A 146 20.35 0.20 -24.35
N LYS A 147 21.00 -0.84 -24.87
CA LYS A 147 21.64 -0.79 -26.19
C LYS A 147 20.64 -0.51 -27.31
N ALA A 148 19.44 -1.10 -27.25
CA ALA A 148 18.40 -0.86 -28.23
C ALA A 148 17.94 0.62 -28.26
N ALA A 149 18.01 1.33 -27.14
CA ALA A 149 17.57 2.73 -27.02
C ALA A 149 18.48 3.74 -27.72
N TRP A 150 19.76 3.43 -27.93
CA TRP A 150 20.73 4.33 -28.58
C TRP A 150 20.86 4.13 -30.09
N GLY A 151 20.22 3.10 -30.65
CA GLY A 151 20.35 2.74 -32.07
C GLY A 151 21.66 2.01 -32.39
N GLY A 152 21.86 1.66 -33.66
CA GLY A 152 22.92 0.73 -34.08
C GLY A 152 24.36 1.27 -34.03
N ASP A 153 24.54 2.59 -34.03
CA ASP A 153 25.87 3.22 -34.18
C ASP A 153 26.53 3.57 -32.83
N VAL A 154 25.83 3.39 -31.71
CA VAL A 154 26.31 3.71 -30.36
C VAL A 154 26.38 2.44 -29.51
N ASP A 155 27.59 2.03 -29.12
CA ASP A 155 27.81 0.87 -28.25
C ASP A 155 27.78 1.28 -26.77
N PHE A 156 26.59 1.64 -26.28
CA PHE A 156 26.35 2.01 -24.88
C PHE A 156 25.15 1.25 -24.30
N ASP A 157 25.38 0.55 -23.19
CA ASP A 157 24.47 -0.47 -22.63
C ASP A 157 24.14 -0.25 -21.15
N GLN A 158 24.34 0.97 -20.62
CA GLN A 158 24.27 1.24 -19.17
C GLN A 158 23.11 2.13 -18.74
N ALA A 159 22.60 2.99 -19.64
CA ALA A 159 21.54 3.95 -19.36
C ALA A 159 20.75 4.32 -20.62
N TYR A 160 19.53 4.81 -20.46
CA TYR A 160 18.74 5.40 -21.55
C TYR A 160 19.22 6.83 -21.88
N PRO A 161 18.96 7.32 -23.11
CA PRO A 161 19.14 8.73 -23.43
C PRO A 161 18.16 9.61 -22.64
N GLU A 162 18.50 10.88 -22.41
CA GLU A 162 17.69 11.80 -21.58
C GLU A 162 16.26 12.00 -22.11
N ASN A 163 16.06 11.85 -23.42
CA ASN A 163 14.76 12.00 -24.09
C ASN A 163 13.97 10.68 -24.24
N PHE A 164 14.36 9.61 -23.54
CA PHE A 164 13.63 8.35 -23.60
C PHE A 164 12.21 8.47 -23.02
N ASN A 165 11.29 7.59 -23.44
CA ASN A 165 9.92 7.56 -22.96
C ASN A 165 9.68 6.33 -22.08
N PRO A 166 9.75 6.45 -20.74
CA PRO A 166 9.58 5.31 -19.84
C PRO A 166 8.24 4.58 -20.03
N ALA A 167 7.15 5.27 -20.38
CA ALA A 167 5.86 4.62 -20.56
C ALA A 167 5.85 3.62 -21.74
N LYS A 168 6.73 3.81 -22.73
CA LYS A 168 6.82 2.97 -23.93
C LYS A 168 8.01 2.01 -23.86
N ASP A 169 9.17 2.54 -23.46
CA ASP A 169 10.45 1.86 -23.61
C ASP A 169 10.71 0.80 -22.51
N MET A 170 9.80 0.68 -21.54
CA MET A 170 9.87 -0.28 -20.41
C MET A 170 8.94 -1.49 -20.57
N LEU A 171 8.12 -1.55 -21.63
CA LEU A 171 7.13 -2.63 -21.81
C LEU A 171 7.78 -4.00 -21.88
N ASP A 172 8.89 -4.14 -22.61
CA ASP A 172 9.62 -5.41 -22.71
C ASP A 172 10.19 -5.85 -21.35
N VAL A 173 10.66 -4.90 -20.54
CA VAL A 173 11.19 -5.17 -19.18
C VAL A 173 10.08 -5.69 -18.27
N LEU A 174 8.88 -5.12 -18.39
CA LEU A 174 7.71 -5.54 -17.64
C LEU A 174 7.24 -6.93 -18.07
N SER A 175 7.18 -7.20 -19.37
CA SER A 175 6.83 -8.52 -19.93
C SER A 175 7.84 -9.61 -19.55
N ASP A 176 9.15 -9.32 -19.57
CA ASP A 176 10.19 -10.25 -19.11
C ASP A 176 10.10 -10.50 -17.60
N GLY A 177 9.70 -9.46 -16.85
CA GLY A 177 9.54 -9.52 -15.39
C GLY A 177 8.30 -10.28 -14.93
N TYR A 178 7.24 -10.30 -15.74
CA TYR A 178 5.92 -10.85 -15.43
C TYR A 178 5.36 -11.64 -16.61
N SER A 179 5.38 -12.97 -16.50
CA SER A 179 4.90 -13.86 -17.56
C SER A 179 3.37 -13.95 -17.69
N ASN A 180 2.62 -13.62 -16.63
CA ASN A 180 1.15 -13.59 -16.63
C ASN A 180 0.63 -12.67 -15.52
N PRO A 181 0.72 -11.33 -15.69
CA PRO A 181 0.24 -10.39 -14.69
C PRO A 181 -1.29 -10.45 -14.54
N GLY A 182 -1.77 -10.29 -13.32
CA GLY A 182 -3.19 -10.07 -13.01
C GLY A 182 -3.52 -8.59 -12.95
N GLU A 183 -4.78 -8.24 -13.21
CA GLU A 183 -5.28 -6.87 -13.03
C GLU A 183 -5.01 -6.40 -11.58
N GLY A 184 -4.44 -5.21 -11.43
CA GLY A 184 -4.05 -4.65 -10.14
C GLY A 184 -2.68 -5.09 -9.63
N ASP A 185 -1.90 -5.85 -10.42
CA ASP A 185 -0.49 -6.12 -10.15
C ASP A 185 0.34 -4.85 -10.37
N TYR A 186 1.31 -4.62 -9.47
CA TYR A 186 2.23 -3.49 -9.56
C TYR A 186 3.67 -3.94 -9.79
N ALA A 187 4.42 -3.12 -10.51
CA ALA A 187 5.86 -3.29 -10.74
C ALA A 187 6.61 -1.98 -10.52
N VAL A 188 7.79 -2.08 -9.92
CA VAL A 188 8.74 -0.96 -9.81
C VAL A 188 9.92 -1.25 -10.74
N VAL A 189 10.12 -0.41 -11.74
CA VAL A 189 11.23 -0.53 -12.70
C VAL A 189 12.32 0.47 -12.33
N ASN A 190 13.53 -0.04 -12.07
CA ASN A 190 14.72 0.75 -11.80
C ASN A 190 15.54 0.88 -13.09
N TYR A 191 15.89 2.09 -13.47
CA TYR A 191 16.59 2.36 -14.72
C TYR A 191 17.52 3.56 -14.60
N ASN A 192 18.59 3.57 -15.39
CA ASN A 192 19.52 4.68 -15.48
C ASN A 192 19.18 5.56 -16.68
N VAL A 193 19.44 6.85 -16.53
CA VAL A 193 19.33 7.85 -17.59
C VAL A 193 20.60 8.68 -17.60
N VAL A 194 21.11 8.96 -18.81
CA VAL A 194 22.25 9.87 -18.98
C VAL A 194 21.87 11.30 -18.58
N VAL A 195 22.81 11.99 -17.93
CA VAL A 195 22.68 13.40 -17.53
C VAL A 195 23.43 14.28 -18.53
N GLY A 196 22.71 15.09 -19.30
CA GLY A 196 23.30 15.98 -20.29
C GLY A 196 23.75 15.27 -21.57
N THR A 197 24.57 15.94 -22.38
CA THR A 197 25.04 15.40 -23.67
C THR A 197 26.26 14.49 -23.46
N PRO A 198 26.15 13.17 -23.69
CA PRO A 198 27.28 12.26 -23.52
C PRO A 198 28.35 12.48 -24.59
N ASP A 199 29.61 12.51 -24.18
CA ASP A 199 30.76 12.40 -25.10
C ASP A 199 31.33 10.99 -25.07
N PHE A 200 30.81 10.13 -25.96
CA PHE A 200 31.24 8.75 -26.11
C PHE A 200 32.71 8.59 -26.55
N ASN A 201 33.38 9.67 -26.96
CA ASN A 201 34.77 9.64 -27.43
C ASN A 201 35.78 10.07 -26.35
N SER A 202 35.33 10.41 -25.14
CA SER A 202 36.19 10.90 -24.04
C SER A 202 37.06 9.83 -23.36
N GLY A 203 37.02 8.57 -23.83
CA GLY A 203 37.80 7.47 -23.27
C GLY A 203 39.31 7.74 -23.26
N LYS A 204 40.00 7.25 -22.22
CA LYS A 204 41.43 7.45 -22.01
C LYS A 204 42.22 6.22 -22.44
N LEU A 205 43.33 6.41 -23.15
CA LEU A 205 44.28 5.35 -23.48
C LEU A 205 45.34 5.21 -22.38
N PHE A 206 45.54 4.00 -21.86
CA PHE A 206 46.56 3.69 -20.85
C PHE A 206 47.73 2.89 -21.42
N LEU A 207 47.46 1.98 -22.35
CA LEU A 207 48.46 1.23 -23.10
C LEU A 207 47.92 0.90 -24.50
N GLU A 208 48.78 1.01 -25.50
CA GLU A 208 48.54 0.43 -26.82
C GLU A 208 49.86 -0.16 -27.33
N GLU A 209 49.86 -1.47 -27.57
CA GLU A 209 50.98 -2.18 -28.15
C GLU A 209 50.46 -3.14 -29.22
N PRO A 210 50.53 -2.75 -30.51
CA PRO A 210 50.08 -3.59 -31.60
C PRO A 210 51.03 -4.77 -31.87
N PHE A 211 52.28 -4.70 -31.41
CA PHE A 211 53.39 -5.55 -31.83
C PHE A 211 53.62 -5.52 -33.35
N ALA A 212 53.41 -4.37 -34.01
CA ALA A 212 53.53 -4.27 -35.47
C ALA A 212 55.00 -4.39 -35.95
N GLU A 213 55.94 -3.81 -35.20
CA GLU A 213 57.35 -3.69 -35.60
C GLU A 213 58.33 -4.29 -34.57
N GLY A 214 57.84 -4.84 -33.46
CA GLY A 214 58.67 -5.45 -32.41
C GLY A 214 57.88 -5.84 -31.17
N GLN A 215 58.59 -6.31 -30.13
CA GLN A 215 58.00 -6.66 -28.83
C GLN A 215 57.65 -5.44 -27.95
N GLY A 216 57.91 -4.22 -28.43
CA GLY A 216 57.69 -3.00 -27.65
C GLY A 216 58.45 -2.96 -26.33
N GLN A 217 57.80 -2.41 -25.30
CA GLN A 217 58.32 -2.38 -23.92
C GLN A 217 57.96 -3.62 -23.10
N PHE A 218 57.41 -4.66 -23.74
CA PHE A 218 57.14 -5.91 -23.04
C PHE A 218 58.45 -6.66 -22.75
N THR A 219 58.46 -7.33 -21.60
CA THR A 219 59.57 -8.15 -21.13
C THR A 219 59.17 -9.61 -21.10
N ILE A 220 60.14 -10.51 -21.29
CA ILE A 220 59.91 -11.95 -21.27
C ILE A 220 60.55 -12.53 -20.02
N ASP A 221 59.79 -13.31 -19.26
CA ASP A 221 60.27 -14.04 -18.09
C ASP A 221 60.08 -15.55 -18.33
N ASN A 222 61.18 -16.27 -18.52
CA ASN A 222 61.16 -17.71 -18.80
C ASN A 222 61.36 -18.48 -17.49
N ILE A 223 60.27 -19.02 -16.94
CA ILE A 223 60.29 -19.86 -15.73
C ILE A 223 60.88 -21.23 -16.03
N LEU A 224 60.45 -21.84 -17.15
CA LEU A 224 60.97 -23.09 -17.67
C LEU A 224 61.24 -22.94 -19.17
N LEU A 225 62.53 -22.79 -19.51
CA LEU A 225 63.00 -22.74 -20.89
C LEU A 225 63.19 -24.17 -21.44
N PRO A 226 62.57 -24.53 -22.59
CA PRO A 226 62.79 -25.81 -23.24
C PRO A 226 64.25 -26.07 -23.58
N GLU A 227 64.73 -27.28 -23.32
CA GLU A 227 66.05 -27.73 -23.75
C GLU A 227 66.24 -27.52 -25.27
N GLY A 228 67.32 -26.84 -25.64
CA GLY A 228 67.63 -26.51 -27.04
C GLY A 228 66.98 -25.23 -27.58
N SER A 229 66.17 -24.53 -26.77
CA SER A 229 65.64 -23.20 -27.12
C SER A 229 66.39 -22.07 -26.41
N THR A 230 66.35 -20.87 -26.99
CA THR A 230 66.82 -19.62 -26.36
C THR A 230 65.67 -18.69 -25.97
N TYR A 231 64.43 -19.06 -26.32
CA TYR A 231 63.23 -18.30 -26.00
C TYR A 231 61.99 -19.21 -25.95
N VAL A 232 60.95 -18.79 -25.22
CA VAL A 232 59.59 -19.33 -25.37
C VAL A 232 58.74 -18.35 -26.16
N TRP A 233 58.65 -17.11 -25.68
CA TRP A 233 58.07 -15.98 -26.40
C TRP A 233 59.06 -15.32 -27.35
N LYS A 234 58.61 -14.90 -28.53
CA LYS A 234 59.42 -14.13 -29.48
C LYS A 234 58.52 -13.30 -30.41
N PHE A 235 59.01 -12.12 -30.78
CA PHE A 235 58.42 -11.31 -31.85
C PHE A 235 58.57 -11.98 -33.21
N ASP A 236 57.47 -12.04 -33.97
CA ASP A 236 57.42 -12.49 -35.36
C ASP A 236 57.23 -11.28 -36.28
N ASP A 237 57.94 -11.25 -37.41
CA ASP A 237 57.95 -10.11 -38.35
C ASP A 237 56.59 -9.88 -39.05
N ARG A 238 55.65 -10.80 -38.85
CA ARG A 238 54.24 -10.68 -39.25
C ARG A 238 53.38 -9.83 -38.31
N GLY A 239 53.98 -9.25 -37.26
CA GLY A 239 53.32 -8.27 -36.41
C GLY A 239 52.58 -8.88 -35.21
N TYR A 240 53.24 -9.78 -34.48
CA TYR A 240 52.69 -10.38 -33.26
C TYR A 240 53.78 -10.98 -32.37
N MET A 241 53.45 -11.20 -31.10
CA MET A 241 54.24 -12.04 -30.20
C MET A 241 53.77 -13.49 -30.29
N LYS A 242 54.72 -14.42 -30.42
CA LYS A 242 54.46 -15.85 -30.55
C LYS A 242 55.14 -16.63 -29.44
N ALA A 243 54.42 -17.59 -28.84
CA ALA A 243 55.02 -18.59 -27.95
C ALA A 243 54.83 -20.01 -28.46
N SER A 244 55.89 -20.81 -28.37
CA SER A 244 55.90 -22.23 -28.70
C SER A 244 57.04 -22.95 -27.99
N ALA A 245 56.84 -24.21 -27.61
CA ALA A 245 57.88 -25.10 -27.10
C ALA A 245 58.14 -26.30 -28.02
N PHE A 246 57.81 -26.19 -29.31
CA PHE A 246 58.18 -27.18 -30.31
C PHE A 246 59.60 -26.93 -30.81
N VAL A 247 60.56 -27.66 -30.26
CA VAL A 247 62.01 -27.43 -30.46
C VAL A 247 62.63 -28.65 -31.12
N GLY A 248 63.37 -28.45 -32.20
CA GLY A 248 64.10 -29.52 -32.90
C GLY A 248 63.20 -30.66 -33.41
N GLY A 249 61.91 -30.39 -33.68
CA GLY A 249 60.96 -31.41 -34.14
C GLY A 249 60.24 -32.18 -33.02
N ALA A 250 60.36 -31.76 -31.76
CA ALA A 250 59.72 -32.43 -30.62
C ALA A 250 58.98 -31.44 -29.70
N ASN A 251 57.89 -31.89 -29.07
CA ASN A 251 57.20 -31.13 -28.03
C ASN A 251 58.04 -31.12 -26.75
N LYS A 252 58.09 -29.97 -26.07
CA LYS A 252 58.81 -29.81 -24.81
C LYS A 252 57.93 -29.11 -23.78
N ALA A 253 58.19 -29.40 -22.51
CA ALA A 253 57.60 -28.66 -21.40
C ALA A 253 58.18 -27.25 -21.34
N SER A 254 57.32 -26.27 -21.04
CA SER A 254 57.73 -24.87 -20.89
C SER A 254 56.78 -24.11 -19.97
N ASP A 255 57.26 -22.98 -19.46
CA ASP A 255 56.49 -22.01 -18.69
C ASP A 255 57.15 -20.65 -18.86
N ALA A 256 56.45 -19.69 -19.47
CA ALA A 256 57.00 -18.36 -19.68
C ALA A 256 55.91 -17.29 -19.75
N TRP A 257 56.28 -16.10 -19.30
CA TRP A 257 55.45 -14.91 -19.31
C TRP A 257 55.96 -13.88 -20.31
N LEU A 258 55.02 -13.23 -20.97
CA LEU A 258 55.20 -11.96 -21.66
C LEU A 258 54.51 -10.87 -20.83
N ILE A 259 55.28 -9.95 -20.28
CA ILE A 259 54.84 -9.00 -19.24
C ILE A 259 54.89 -7.57 -19.78
N SER A 260 53.81 -6.82 -19.61
CA SER A 260 53.70 -5.42 -20.01
C SER A 260 54.64 -4.50 -19.21
N PRO A 261 54.90 -3.28 -19.68
CA PRO A 261 55.43 -2.22 -18.81
C PRO A 261 54.49 -1.98 -17.61
N GLU A 262 54.97 -1.25 -16.61
CA GLU A 262 54.13 -0.74 -15.52
C GLU A 262 53.12 0.28 -16.06
N ILE A 263 51.87 0.19 -15.61
CA ILE A 263 50.75 1.02 -16.07
C ILE A 263 50.08 1.65 -14.85
N ASP A 264 50.06 2.98 -14.79
CA ASP A 264 49.40 3.73 -13.74
C ASP A 264 47.92 3.95 -14.08
N LEU A 265 47.02 3.34 -13.30
CA LEU A 265 45.58 3.55 -13.41
C LEU A 265 45.12 4.62 -12.40
N PRO A 266 44.46 5.71 -12.84
CA PRO A 266 43.85 6.67 -11.92
C PRO A 266 42.72 6.03 -11.10
N ALA A 267 42.30 6.70 -10.01
CA ALA A 267 41.29 6.20 -9.08
C ALA A 267 39.90 5.97 -9.73
N ASP A 268 39.64 6.66 -10.83
CA ASP A 268 38.42 6.63 -11.64
C ASP A 268 38.64 5.96 -13.01
N ALA A 269 39.73 5.18 -13.18
CA ALA A 269 40.13 4.66 -14.49
C ALA A 269 39.04 3.86 -15.21
N ASN A 270 38.36 2.95 -14.50
CA ASN A 270 37.39 2.01 -15.08
C ASN A 270 37.91 1.36 -16.37
N ALA A 271 39.18 0.96 -16.33
CA ALA A 271 39.90 0.48 -17.49
C ALA A 271 39.47 -0.94 -17.88
N TYR A 272 39.59 -1.26 -19.16
CA TYR A 272 39.47 -2.61 -19.68
C TYR A 272 40.69 -2.97 -20.55
N LEU A 273 41.01 -4.26 -20.61
CA LEU A 273 42.02 -4.84 -21.50
C LEU A 273 41.34 -5.48 -22.71
N THR A 274 41.89 -5.26 -23.90
CA THR A 274 41.57 -6.01 -25.12
C THR A 274 42.86 -6.48 -25.79
N PHE A 275 42.83 -7.65 -26.43
CA PHE A 275 43.91 -8.14 -27.31
C PHE A 275 43.35 -9.15 -28.30
N ASP A 276 44.09 -9.40 -29.38
CA ASP A 276 43.79 -10.47 -30.33
C ASP A 276 44.67 -11.67 -30.06
N GLN A 277 44.10 -12.86 -30.14
CA GLN A 277 44.82 -14.12 -29.94
C GLN A 277 44.47 -15.18 -30.98
N ALA A 278 45.44 -16.00 -31.34
CA ALA A 278 45.27 -17.20 -32.15
C ALA A 278 45.97 -18.39 -31.50
N TRP A 279 45.37 -19.58 -31.62
CA TRP A 279 45.87 -20.82 -31.02
C TRP A 279 45.90 -21.93 -32.05
N ASN A 280 47.03 -22.61 -32.21
CA ASN A 280 47.12 -23.76 -33.08
C ASN A 280 48.01 -24.86 -32.49
N PHE A 281 47.88 -26.09 -32.99
CA PHE A 281 48.67 -27.25 -32.62
C PHE A 281 48.62 -27.65 -31.12
N PHE A 282 47.67 -27.15 -30.35
CA PHE A 282 47.35 -27.69 -29.03
C PHE A 282 46.64 -29.06 -29.15
N LYS A 283 46.38 -29.71 -28.01
CA LYS A 283 45.59 -30.94 -27.98
C LYS A 283 44.16 -30.71 -28.47
N ASP A 284 43.54 -29.67 -27.93
CA ASP A 284 42.20 -29.17 -28.23
C ASP A 284 42.10 -27.71 -27.73
N ALA A 285 41.04 -26.99 -28.11
CA ALA A 285 40.85 -25.59 -27.72
C ALA A 285 40.69 -25.41 -26.20
N ALA A 286 40.08 -26.38 -25.51
CA ALA A 286 39.91 -26.34 -24.05
C ALA A 286 41.25 -26.44 -23.29
N THR A 287 42.19 -27.22 -23.83
CA THR A 287 43.57 -27.31 -23.32
C THR A 287 44.32 -26.02 -23.63
N ALA A 288 44.17 -25.47 -24.84
CA ALA A 288 44.77 -24.19 -25.20
C ALA A 288 44.36 -23.06 -24.24
N ALA A 289 43.07 -22.98 -23.86
CA ALA A 289 42.60 -21.97 -22.91
C ALA A 289 43.22 -22.09 -21.50
N LYS A 290 43.66 -23.29 -21.09
CA LYS A 290 44.35 -23.51 -19.81
C LYS A 290 45.85 -23.23 -19.90
N GLU A 291 46.42 -23.53 -21.05
CA GLU A 291 47.86 -23.39 -21.30
C GLU A 291 48.26 -21.96 -21.69
N ASN A 292 47.30 -21.15 -22.17
CA ASN A 292 47.47 -19.75 -22.54
C ASN A 292 46.56 -18.88 -21.67
N THR A 293 47.11 -18.31 -20.61
CA THR A 293 46.35 -17.48 -19.65
C THR A 293 46.82 -16.04 -19.69
N VAL A 294 45.91 -15.12 -19.39
CA VAL A 294 46.21 -13.70 -19.17
C VAL A 294 45.94 -13.37 -17.71
N ALA A 295 46.82 -12.59 -17.10
CA ALA A 295 46.73 -12.22 -15.69
C ALA A 295 47.12 -10.76 -15.49
N VAL A 296 46.72 -10.21 -14.34
CA VAL A 296 47.08 -8.87 -13.87
C VAL A 296 47.68 -8.96 -12.48
N ARG A 297 48.65 -8.09 -12.19
CA ARG A 297 49.16 -7.88 -10.83
C ARG A 297 49.29 -6.40 -10.54
N GLU A 298 49.17 -6.03 -9.28
CA GLU A 298 49.79 -4.80 -8.78
C GLU A 298 51.32 -4.96 -8.86
N VAL A 299 52.06 -3.91 -9.20
CA VAL A 299 53.52 -4.00 -9.36
C VAL A 299 54.17 -4.58 -8.09
N GLY A 300 54.89 -5.69 -8.25
CA GLY A 300 55.52 -6.42 -7.14
C GLY A 300 54.59 -7.35 -6.33
N GLY A 301 53.31 -7.41 -6.67
CA GLY A 301 52.33 -8.31 -6.07
C GLY A 301 52.13 -9.64 -6.83
N GLU A 302 51.14 -10.41 -6.39
CA GLU A 302 50.76 -11.70 -6.97
C GLU A 302 49.96 -11.56 -8.27
N TRP A 303 50.11 -12.53 -9.17
CA TRP A 303 49.36 -12.62 -10.42
C TRP A 303 47.94 -13.15 -10.18
N ASN A 304 46.95 -12.42 -10.69
CA ASN A 304 45.54 -12.79 -10.66
C ASN A 304 45.05 -13.03 -12.09
N ASN A 305 44.55 -14.23 -12.37
CA ASN A 305 44.06 -14.57 -13.71
C ASN A 305 42.86 -13.72 -14.10
N LEU A 306 42.87 -13.26 -15.35
CA LEU A 306 41.78 -12.58 -16.01
C LEU A 306 41.04 -13.55 -16.93
N THR A 307 39.76 -13.30 -17.17
CA THR A 307 38.92 -14.13 -18.03
C THR A 307 38.49 -13.31 -19.27
N PRO A 308 38.99 -13.64 -20.47
CA PRO A 308 38.49 -13.10 -21.73
C PRO A 308 37.00 -13.40 -21.93
N GLU A 309 36.25 -12.46 -22.53
CA GLU A 309 34.86 -12.68 -22.94
C GLU A 309 34.76 -13.66 -24.13
N ALA A 310 35.79 -13.65 -24.98
CA ALA A 310 35.90 -14.53 -26.13
C ALA A 310 37.32 -15.11 -26.26
N VAL A 311 37.37 -16.36 -26.71
CA VAL A 311 38.60 -17.12 -26.99
C VAL A 311 38.44 -17.92 -28.29
N PRO A 312 39.53 -18.33 -28.96
CA PRO A 312 39.45 -19.18 -30.13
C PRO A 312 38.69 -20.50 -29.87
N GLU A 313 37.56 -20.71 -30.56
CA GLU A 313 36.75 -21.94 -30.44
C GLU A 313 37.34 -23.14 -31.20
N SER A 314 38.27 -22.88 -32.11
CA SER A 314 38.94 -23.90 -32.91
C SER A 314 40.43 -23.60 -33.04
N LEU A 315 41.23 -24.67 -33.21
CA LEU A 315 42.67 -24.55 -33.42
C LEU A 315 42.95 -24.07 -34.85
N SER A 316 43.26 -22.79 -34.99
CA SER A 316 43.53 -22.14 -36.26
C SER A 316 44.40 -20.90 -36.07
N TRP A 317 44.90 -20.34 -37.17
CA TRP A 317 45.63 -19.07 -37.16
C TRP A 317 44.71 -17.85 -37.28
N THR A 318 43.39 -18.04 -37.15
CA THR A 318 42.43 -16.94 -37.16
C THR A 318 42.47 -16.23 -35.82
N PHE A 319 42.81 -14.95 -35.83
CA PHE A 319 42.77 -14.13 -34.63
C PHE A 319 41.34 -13.90 -34.14
N VAL A 320 41.14 -14.08 -32.84
CA VAL A 320 39.90 -13.78 -32.12
C VAL A 320 40.21 -12.70 -31.08
N ASN A 321 39.40 -11.64 -31.05
CA ASN A 321 39.52 -10.60 -30.05
C ASN A 321 39.03 -11.10 -28.69
N SER A 322 39.69 -10.70 -27.61
CA SER A 322 39.39 -11.13 -26.24
C SER A 322 38.05 -10.63 -25.69
N GLY A 323 37.45 -9.62 -26.33
CA GLY A 323 36.42 -8.79 -25.70
C GLY A 323 37.00 -7.88 -24.60
N LYS A 324 36.14 -7.12 -23.92
CA LYS A 324 36.54 -6.16 -22.88
C LYS A 324 36.73 -6.86 -21.56
N ILE A 325 37.98 -7.07 -21.16
CA ILE A 325 38.33 -7.65 -19.86
C ILE A 325 38.37 -6.54 -18.81
N ASP A 326 37.46 -6.59 -17.83
CA ASP A 326 37.33 -5.57 -16.77
C ASP A 326 38.56 -5.52 -15.85
N LEU A 327 39.11 -4.31 -15.61
CA LEU A 327 40.20 -4.04 -14.67
C LEU A 327 39.78 -3.11 -13.53
N LYS A 328 38.48 -2.84 -13.33
CA LYS A 328 37.97 -1.90 -12.31
C LYS A 328 38.47 -2.18 -10.89
N ALA A 329 38.70 -3.44 -10.54
CA ALA A 329 39.28 -3.83 -9.24
C ALA A 329 40.69 -3.25 -8.98
N TYR A 330 41.34 -2.72 -10.01
CA TYR A 330 42.68 -2.14 -9.97
C TYR A 330 42.69 -0.62 -10.16
N ASN A 331 41.53 0.04 -10.11
CA ASN A 331 41.46 1.51 -10.10
C ASN A 331 42.33 2.10 -8.99
N GLY A 332 43.10 3.15 -9.32
CA GLY A 332 44.01 3.81 -8.39
C GLY A 332 45.33 3.08 -8.12
N LYS A 333 45.58 1.97 -8.83
CA LYS A 333 46.79 1.15 -8.65
C LYS A 333 47.73 1.26 -9.84
N LYS A 334 48.99 0.91 -9.59
CA LYS A 334 49.98 0.65 -10.63
C LYS A 334 50.04 -0.85 -10.91
N ILE A 335 49.78 -1.25 -12.16
CA ILE A 335 49.62 -2.65 -12.54
C ILE A 335 50.56 -3.10 -13.67
N GLN A 336 50.61 -4.41 -13.89
CA GLN A 336 51.15 -5.04 -15.10
C GLN A 336 50.19 -6.13 -15.59
N ILE A 337 50.14 -6.33 -16.90
CA ILE A 337 49.46 -7.45 -17.55
C ILE A 337 50.50 -8.49 -17.98
N GLY A 338 50.19 -9.76 -17.76
CA GLY A 338 51.04 -10.88 -18.12
C GLY A 338 50.29 -11.89 -18.97
N PHE A 339 50.87 -12.28 -20.10
CA PHE A 339 50.42 -13.41 -20.91
C PHE A 339 51.33 -14.61 -20.62
N ARG A 340 50.77 -15.66 -20.03
CA ARG A 340 51.50 -16.87 -19.67
C ARG A 340 51.22 -17.97 -20.68
N TYR A 341 52.30 -18.54 -21.21
CA TYR A 341 52.28 -19.76 -22.01
C TYR A 341 52.90 -20.91 -21.21
N THR A 342 52.20 -22.04 -21.19
CA THR A 342 52.70 -23.30 -20.60
C THR A 342 52.52 -24.44 -21.59
N SER A 343 53.35 -25.47 -21.46
CA SER A 343 53.24 -26.69 -22.27
C SER A 343 53.83 -27.90 -21.57
N THR A 344 53.59 -29.09 -22.11
CA THR A 344 54.16 -30.35 -21.62
C THR A 344 54.98 -31.06 -22.69
N ALA A 345 55.70 -32.11 -22.30
CA ALA A 345 56.40 -32.96 -23.26
C ALA A 345 55.44 -33.78 -24.17
N GLU A 346 54.17 -33.91 -23.79
CA GLU A 346 53.16 -34.59 -24.61
C GLU A 346 52.72 -33.72 -25.79
N LYS A 347 52.51 -32.43 -25.54
CA LYS A 347 52.07 -31.47 -26.55
C LYS A 347 52.52 -30.05 -26.20
N SER A 348 53.03 -29.35 -27.20
CA SER A 348 53.35 -27.92 -27.12
C SER A 348 52.71 -27.20 -28.30
N GLY A 349 51.51 -26.65 -28.08
CA GLY A 349 50.83 -25.83 -29.09
C GLY A 349 51.55 -24.49 -29.30
N THR A 350 51.00 -23.65 -30.15
CA THR A 350 51.54 -22.32 -30.46
C THR A 350 50.45 -21.28 -30.31
N THR A 351 50.76 -20.21 -29.56
CA THR A 351 49.89 -19.04 -29.42
C THR A 351 50.53 -17.83 -30.09
N GLU A 352 49.70 -16.98 -30.68
CA GLU A 352 50.07 -15.68 -31.22
C GLU A 352 49.19 -14.61 -30.56
N ILE A 353 49.78 -13.48 -30.15
CA ILE A 353 49.09 -12.37 -29.48
C ILE A 353 49.48 -11.05 -30.15
N ARG A 354 48.49 -10.18 -30.39
CA ARG A 354 48.68 -8.82 -30.94
C ARG A 354 47.61 -7.85 -30.47
N ASN A 355 47.76 -6.56 -30.83
CA ASN A 355 46.77 -5.52 -30.57
C ASN A 355 46.41 -5.39 -29.08
N VAL A 356 47.40 -5.46 -28.20
CA VAL A 356 47.19 -5.32 -26.76
C VAL A 356 46.86 -3.87 -26.45
N LYS A 357 45.72 -3.63 -25.82
CA LYS A 357 45.23 -2.29 -25.51
C LYS A 357 44.59 -2.25 -24.13
N ILE A 358 44.95 -1.24 -23.34
CA ILE A 358 44.25 -0.88 -22.10
C ILE A 358 43.72 0.53 -22.26
N ALA A 359 42.41 0.69 -22.12
CA ALA A 359 41.72 1.96 -22.24
C ALA A 359 40.53 2.03 -21.28
N SER A 360 39.99 3.23 -21.05
CA SER A 360 38.68 3.43 -20.43
C SER A 360 37.62 3.69 -21.50
N GLY A 361 36.36 3.38 -21.19
CA GLY A 361 35.24 3.98 -21.90
C GLY A 361 35.12 5.47 -21.56
N ALA A 362 34.27 6.18 -22.30
CA ALA A 362 33.80 7.50 -21.89
C ALA A 362 33.14 7.42 -20.50
N ASP A 363 33.46 8.36 -19.61
CA ASP A 363 32.74 8.52 -18.35
C ASP A 363 31.46 9.32 -18.63
N ILE A 364 30.32 8.65 -18.57
CA ILE A 364 29.03 9.24 -18.92
C ILE A 364 28.22 9.39 -17.64
N PRO A 365 28.00 10.63 -17.16
CA PRO A 365 27.23 10.86 -15.96
C PRO A 365 25.81 10.35 -16.15
N MET A 366 25.31 9.63 -15.16
CA MET A 366 23.97 9.04 -15.18
C MET A 366 23.34 9.10 -13.79
N VAL A 367 22.01 9.09 -13.77
CA VAL A 367 21.19 9.01 -12.56
C VAL A 367 20.30 7.78 -12.64
N THR A 368 20.10 7.10 -11.52
CA THR A 368 19.12 6.02 -11.39
C THR A 368 17.76 6.63 -11.05
N ASN A 369 16.72 6.24 -11.78
CA ASN A 369 15.34 6.65 -11.55
C ASN A 369 14.46 5.42 -11.33
N HIS A 370 13.25 5.68 -10.83
CA HIS A 370 12.26 4.64 -10.54
C HIS A 370 10.93 4.97 -11.21
N ALA A 371 10.32 3.97 -11.85
CA ALA A 371 8.97 4.07 -12.39
C ALA A 371 8.07 3.02 -11.77
N LEU A 372 6.86 3.42 -11.40
CA LEU A 372 5.80 2.55 -10.91
C LEU A 372 4.81 2.29 -12.05
N TYR A 373 4.45 1.03 -12.24
CA TYR A 373 3.43 0.60 -13.19
C TYR A 373 2.38 -0.25 -12.48
N CYS A 374 1.15 -0.19 -13.01
CA CYS A 374 0.03 -1.05 -12.64
C CYS A 374 -0.45 -1.76 -13.90
N PHE A 375 -0.76 -3.05 -13.81
CA PHE A 375 -1.40 -3.79 -14.90
C PHE A 375 -2.91 -3.59 -14.82
N ASP A 376 -3.52 -3.00 -15.86
CA ASP A 376 -4.95 -2.68 -15.89
C ASP A 376 -5.86 -3.83 -16.38
N GLY A 377 -5.28 -5.03 -16.52
CA GLY A 377 -5.93 -6.20 -17.09
C GLY A 377 -5.65 -6.39 -18.58
N SER A 378 -5.17 -5.36 -19.28
CA SER A 378 -4.74 -5.42 -20.67
C SER A 378 -3.28 -5.03 -20.84
N ASP A 379 -2.88 -3.88 -20.30
CA ASP A 379 -1.57 -3.27 -20.47
C ASP A 379 -0.98 -2.78 -19.14
N TRP A 380 0.35 -2.62 -19.12
CA TRP A 380 1.02 -1.92 -18.03
C TRP A 380 0.93 -0.41 -18.23
N VAL A 381 0.36 0.28 -17.25
CA VAL A 381 0.14 1.73 -17.29
C VAL A 381 0.76 2.42 -16.07
N VAL A 382 1.04 3.72 -16.21
CA VAL A 382 1.45 4.54 -15.05
C VAL A 382 0.20 4.85 -14.22
N PRO A 383 0.13 4.42 -12.94
CA PRO A 383 -1.05 4.60 -12.11
C PRO A 383 -1.31 6.09 -11.82
N ALA A 384 -2.47 6.59 -12.22
CA ALA A 384 -2.81 8.01 -12.08
C ALA A 384 -2.99 8.46 -10.61
N ASN A 385 -3.39 7.56 -9.73
CA ASN A 385 -3.59 7.80 -8.30
C ASN A 385 -2.32 7.58 -7.46
N ALA A 386 -1.19 7.19 -8.05
CA ALA A 386 0.05 6.96 -7.34
C ALA A 386 1.21 7.80 -7.88
N CYS A 387 2.23 8.01 -7.05
CA CYS A 387 3.49 8.61 -7.46
C CYS A 387 4.63 8.06 -6.63
N MET A 388 5.84 8.04 -7.20
CA MET A 388 7.04 7.53 -6.54
C MET A 388 8.09 8.63 -6.43
N LEU A 389 8.70 8.75 -5.24
CA LEU A 389 9.83 9.65 -5.02
C LEU A 389 11.04 9.18 -5.84
N GLN A 390 11.68 10.15 -6.50
CA GLN A 390 12.94 9.97 -7.22
C GLN A 390 14.12 10.40 -6.35
N PRO A 391 15.37 9.96 -6.64
CA PRO A 391 16.54 10.38 -5.86
C PRO A 391 16.68 11.90 -5.69
N ALA A 392 16.36 12.67 -6.73
CA ALA A 392 16.35 14.14 -6.67
C ALA A 392 15.33 14.70 -5.67
N ASP A 393 14.20 14.01 -5.43
CA ASP A 393 13.22 14.43 -4.42
C ASP A 393 13.79 14.24 -3.01
N TYR A 394 14.48 13.12 -2.74
CA TYR A 394 15.15 12.90 -1.45
C TYR A 394 16.22 13.97 -1.20
N GLU A 395 17.05 14.26 -2.20
CA GLU A 395 18.09 15.31 -2.10
C GLU A 395 17.49 16.69 -1.83
N ALA A 396 16.40 17.04 -2.52
CA ALA A 396 15.67 18.30 -2.30
C ALA A 396 15.11 18.40 -0.87
N MET A 397 14.77 17.27 -0.25
CA MET A 397 14.34 17.18 1.14
C MET A 397 15.50 17.05 2.14
N GLY A 398 16.75 16.99 1.67
CA GLY A 398 17.95 16.88 2.51
C GLY A 398 18.34 15.45 2.90
N PHE A 399 17.76 14.45 2.25
CA PHE A 399 18.02 13.02 2.47
C PHE A 399 18.98 12.45 1.41
N LYS A 400 19.58 11.30 1.72
CA LYS A 400 20.53 10.57 0.86
C LYS A 400 20.16 9.09 0.80
N ASN A 401 20.66 8.38 -0.21
CA ASN A 401 20.47 6.94 -0.40
C ASN A 401 18.99 6.52 -0.44
N ASP A 402 18.14 7.35 -1.03
CA ASP A 402 16.69 7.11 -1.19
C ASP A 402 15.98 6.71 0.10
N LYS A 403 16.43 7.32 1.22
CA LYS A 403 15.93 7.03 2.55
C LYS A 403 15.34 8.29 3.19
N LEU A 404 14.02 8.38 3.14
CA LEU A 404 13.22 9.39 3.82
C LEU A 404 12.87 8.92 5.24
N GLU A 405 13.06 9.82 6.22
CA GLU A 405 12.62 9.63 7.60
C GLU A 405 11.52 10.66 7.92
N ASN A 406 10.57 10.28 8.78
CA ASN A 406 9.40 11.09 9.14
C ASN A 406 8.58 11.57 7.90
N PRO A 407 8.06 10.64 7.07
CA PRO A 407 7.44 10.97 5.78
C PRO A 407 6.29 11.98 5.88
N GLN A 408 5.49 11.92 6.95
CA GLN A 408 4.40 12.87 7.22
C GLN A 408 4.83 14.35 7.28
N ALA A 409 6.11 14.62 7.60
CA ALA A 409 6.61 16.00 7.68
C ALA A 409 7.03 16.57 6.32
N TYR A 410 7.35 15.72 5.34
CA TYR A 410 7.97 16.13 4.08
C TYR A 410 7.09 15.86 2.86
N ILE A 411 6.40 14.72 2.83
CA ILE A 411 5.55 14.32 1.69
C ILE A 411 4.45 15.35 1.39
N PRO A 412 3.79 16.00 2.37
CA PRO A 412 2.81 17.04 2.06
C PRO A 412 3.37 18.21 1.23
N ALA A 413 4.60 18.64 1.49
CA ALA A 413 5.25 19.71 0.74
C ALA A 413 5.63 19.25 -0.68
N TYR A 414 6.16 18.04 -0.80
CA TYR A 414 6.44 17.40 -2.09
C TYR A 414 5.15 17.28 -2.94
N LEU A 415 4.06 16.78 -2.37
CA LEU A 415 2.77 16.65 -3.06
C LEU A 415 2.21 18.01 -3.48
N LYS A 416 2.34 19.05 -2.64
CA LYS A 416 1.93 20.41 -2.99
C LYS A 416 2.72 20.96 -4.19
N GLN A 417 4.03 20.69 -4.26
CA GLN A 417 4.87 21.10 -5.39
C GLN A 417 4.53 20.31 -6.66
N LYS A 418 4.32 19.00 -6.53
CA LYS A 418 4.06 18.10 -7.67
C LYS A 418 2.63 18.21 -8.22
N PHE A 419 1.66 18.49 -7.36
CA PHE A 419 0.23 18.59 -7.68
C PHE A 419 -0.36 19.93 -7.21
N PRO A 420 0.07 21.07 -7.77
CA PRO A 420 -0.32 22.40 -7.28
C PRO A 420 -1.81 22.74 -7.50
N TYR A 421 -2.54 21.97 -8.30
CA TYR A 421 -3.96 22.19 -8.63
C TYR A 421 -4.88 21.09 -8.10
N ALA A 422 -4.45 20.36 -7.06
CA ALA A 422 -5.26 19.34 -6.41
C ALA A 422 -6.59 19.93 -5.91
N GLN A 423 -7.69 19.19 -6.12
CA GLN A 423 -9.01 19.54 -5.62
C GLN A 423 -9.25 18.86 -4.26
N GLN A 424 -10.10 19.44 -3.42
CA GLN A 424 -10.49 18.80 -2.16
C GLN A 424 -10.98 17.37 -2.40
N GLY A 425 -10.56 16.43 -1.55
CA GLY A 425 -10.82 14.99 -1.70
C GLY A 425 -9.84 14.25 -2.61
N ALA A 426 -8.93 14.94 -3.31
CA ALA A 426 -7.93 14.28 -4.15
C ALA A 426 -7.04 13.35 -3.31
N GLN A 427 -6.76 12.17 -3.86
CA GLN A 427 -5.98 11.12 -3.18
C GLN A 427 -4.71 10.78 -3.95
N LYS A 428 -3.61 10.51 -3.23
CA LYS A 428 -2.35 10.02 -3.80
C LYS A 428 -1.69 8.94 -2.93
N TYR A 429 -1.44 7.79 -3.53
CA TYR A 429 -0.51 6.80 -2.99
C TYR A 429 0.93 7.25 -3.27
N VAL A 430 1.69 7.53 -2.24
CA VAL A 430 3.09 7.99 -2.37
C VAL A 430 4.01 6.84 -2.02
N VAL A 431 4.82 6.43 -2.99
CA VAL A 431 5.82 5.37 -2.87
C VAL A 431 7.18 5.99 -2.56
N TYR A 432 7.82 5.48 -1.52
CA TYR A 432 9.12 5.94 -1.02
C TYR A 432 9.91 4.79 -0.41
N ASN A 433 11.20 5.01 -0.13
CA ASN A 433 12.12 4.03 0.45
C ASN A 433 12.05 2.67 -0.28
N GLY A 434 12.07 2.71 -1.62
CA GLY A 434 11.88 1.56 -2.48
C GLY A 434 10.41 1.21 -2.72
N LYS A 435 9.73 0.61 -1.73
CA LYS A 435 8.35 0.10 -1.89
C LYS A 435 7.42 0.44 -0.72
N THR A 436 7.87 1.25 0.24
CA THR A 436 6.96 1.76 1.27
C THR A 436 5.94 2.68 0.60
N VAL A 437 4.68 2.53 0.95
CA VAL A 437 3.60 3.32 0.37
C VAL A 437 2.68 3.86 1.46
N SER A 438 2.20 5.07 1.28
CA SER A 438 1.24 5.70 2.17
C SER A 438 0.23 6.51 1.35
N LEU A 439 -1.03 6.49 1.76
CA LEU A 439 -2.09 7.27 1.14
C LEU A 439 -2.13 8.68 1.74
N PHE A 440 -2.21 9.70 0.90
CA PHE A 440 -2.44 11.08 1.31
C PHE A 440 -3.72 11.60 0.68
N VAL A 441 -4.46 12.42 1.42
CA VAL A 441 -5.69 13.08 0.96
C VAL A 441 -5.53 14.59 1.07
N PHE A 442 -6.02 15.30 0.07
CA PHE A 442 -6.02 16.76 0.07
C PHE A 442 -7.33 17.31 0.64
N ASP A 443 -7.25 18.07 1.73
CA ASP A 443 -8.44 18.62 2.40
C ASP A 443 -8.97 19.93 1.78
N GLY A 444 -8.31 20.41 0.70
CA GLY A 444 -8.57 21.71 0.08
C GLY A 444 -7.49 22.76 0.37
N ALA A 445 -6.62 22.52 1.36
CA ALA A 445 -5.52 23.41 1.73
C ALA A 445 -4.18 22.66 1.89
N VAL A 446 -4.20 21.48 2.50
CA VAL A 446 -3.01 20.66 2.81
C VAL A 446 -3.25 19.20 2.47
N TRP A 447 -2.16 18.53 2.10
CA TRP A 447 -2.13 17.07 2.00
C TRP A 447 -1.88 16.48 3.38
N THR A 448 -2.74 15.58 3.82
CA THR A 448 -2.63 14.88 5.11
C THR A 448 -2.46 13.38 4.88
N LEU A 449 -1.68 12.74 5.73
CA LEU A 449 -1.55 11.29 5.74
C LEU A 449 -2.92 10.70 6.09
N ASN A 450 -3.43 9.85 5.21
CA ASN A 450 -4.64 9.08 5.43
C ASN A 450 -4.23 7.65 5.80
N ASP A 451 -4.07 7.40 7.09
CA ASP A 451 -3.72 6.11 7.67
C ASP A 451 -4.95 5.18 7.69
N ASN A 452 -5.55 4.96 6.52
CA ASN A 452 -6.81 4.21 6.34
C ASN A 452 -7.99 4.79 7.15
N GLY A 453 -8.03 6.09 7.34
CA GLY A 453 -9.03 6.75 8.17
C GLY A 453 -8.92 6.40 9.66
N LEU A 454 -7.76 5.92 10.13
CA LEU A 454 -7.50 5.64 11.53
C LEU A 454 -7.80 6.88 12.38
N LYS A 455 -8.73 6.71 13.32
CA LYS A 455 -9.15 7.75 14.25
C LYS A 455 -9.38 7.17 15.63
N THR A 456 -9.22 8.03 16.63
CA THR A 456 -9.70 7.75 17.99
C THR A 456 -11.11 8.33 18.10
N VAL A 457 -12.06 7.47 18.43
CA VAL A 457 -13.49 7.80 18.54
C VAL A 457 -13.98 7.41 19.93
N THR A 458 -15.12 7.95 20.32
CA THR A 458 -15.84 7.55 21.53
C THR A 458 -17.23 7.09 21.14
N GLY A 459 -17.59 5.86 21.49
CA GLY A 459 -18.93 5.30 21.31
C GLY A 459 -19.71 5.29 22.61
N HIS A 460 -20.98 5.68 22.58
CA HIS A 460 -21.93 5.58 23.67
C HIS A 460 -22.61 4.21 23.63
N PHE A 461 -22.55 3.47 24.73
CA PHE A 461 -23.18 2.16 24.86
C PHE A 461 -24.16 2.15 26.03
N GLU A 462 -25.31 1.50 25.86
CA GLU A 462 -26.30 1.31 26.91
C GLU A 462 -26.58 -0.16 27.14
N LYS A 463 -26.84 -0.54 28.40
CA LYS A 463 -27.27 -1.90 28.75
C LYS A 463 -28.78 -2.00 28.69
N GLN A 464 -29.28 -2.78 27.73
CA GLN A 464 -30.70 -2.98 27.47
C GLN A 464 -30.99 -4.49 27.42
N ASN A 465 -32.01 -4.94 28.15
CA ASN A 465 -32.41 -6.35 28.21
C ASN A 465 -31.24 -7.33 28.49
N GLY A 466 -30.35 -6.94 29.41
CA GLY A 466 -29.19 -7.72 29.82
C GLY A 466 -27.98 -7.62 28.90
N LYS A 467 -28.09 -6.95 27.75
CA LYS A 467 -27.01 -6.84 26.75
C LYS A 467 -26.56 -5.40 26.58
N TRP A 468 -25.28 -5.19 26.35
CA TRP A 468 -24.79 -3.90 25.91
C TRP A 468 -25.09 -3.67 24.43
N VAL A 469 -25.48 -2.46 24.09
CA VAL A 469 -25.86 -2.07 22.72
C VAL A 469 -25.15 -0.75 22.40
N PHE A 470 -24.50 -0.68 21.24
CA PHE A 470 -23.98 0.58 20.71
C PHE A 470 -25.13 1.51 20.35
N ILE A 471 -25.06 2.76 20.80
CA ILE A 471 -26.11 3.76 20.57
C ILE A 471 -25.69 4.79 19.53
N LYS A 472 -24.51 5.40 19.72
CA LYS A 472 -23.99 6.46 18.83
C LYS A 472 -22.53 6.80 19.14
N TYR A 473 -21.88 7.54 18.24
CA TYR A 473 -20.62 8.22 18.54
C TYR A 473 -20.83 9.48 19.40
N VAL A 474 -19.83 9.83 20.21
CA VAL A 474 -19.78 11.02 21.07
C VAL A 474 -18.81 12.04 20.46
N GLY A 475 -19.24 13.30 20.39
CA GLY A 475 -18.42 14.41 19.89
C GLY A 475 -18.46 14.61 18.36
N GLU A 476 -18.86 13.60 17.61
CA GLU A 476 -19.14 13.66 16.17
C GLU A 476 -20.30 12.70 15.85
N ALA A 477 -21.11 13.02 14.85
CA ALA A 477 -22.12 12.12 14.30
C ALA A 477 -21.82 11.90 12.83
N ILE A 478 -21.73 10.62 12.46
CA ILE A 478 -21.35 10.17 11.12
C ILE A 478 -22.60 9.62 10.45
N PHE A 479 -22.90 10.12 9.26
CA PHE A 479 -24.06 9.73 8.49
C PHE A 479 -23.63 9.23 7.12
N ASP A 480 -23.95 7.99 6.78
CA ASP A 480 -23.68 7.41 5.46
C ASP A 480 -24.91 7.54 4.57
N GLU A 481 -24.71 7.72 3.27
CA GLU A 481 -25.80 7.77 2.30
C GLU A 481 -26.60 6.46 2.31
N PHE A 482 -27.90 6.58 2.53
CA PHE A 482 -28.80 5.43 2.62
C PHE A 482 -29.31 5.02 1.23
N ASN A 483 -28.77 3.91 0.73
CA ASN A 483 -28.97 3.46 -0.65
C ASN A 483 -29.86 2.23 -0.82
N GLU A 484 -30.49 1.73 0.25
CA GLU A 484 -31.42 0.60 0.19
C GLU A 484 -32.83 1.03 -0.28
N GLU A 485 -33.62 0.08 -0.80
CA GLU A 485 -34.96 0.35 -1.35
C GLU A 485 -36.02 0.67 -0.28
N VAL A 486 -35.81 0.20 0.95
CA VAL A 486 -36.77 0.34 2.06
C VAL A 486 -36.05 0.94 3.26
N ILE A 487 -36.64 1.97 3.88
CA ILE A 487 -36.07 2.59 5.09
C ILE A 487 -35.95 1.59 6.24
N LYS A 488 -34.90 1.76 7.06
CA LYS A 488 -34.77 1.06 8.35
C LYS A 488 -35.46 1.90 9.43
N LEU A 489 -36.48 1.33 10.08
CA LEU A 489 -37.14 1.98 11.22
C LEU A 489 -36.26 1.90 12.48
N ASP A 490 -36.58 2.77 13.43
CA ASP A 490 -35.87 2.93 14.70
C ASP A 490 -34.39 3.29 14.50
N LYS A 491 -34.13 4.05 13.42
CA LYS A 491 -32.85 4.62 13.05
C LYS A 491 -32.98 6.12 12.81
N SER A 492 -31.88 6.83 13.01
CA SER A 492 -31.79 8.27 12.84
C SER A 492 -31.24 8.62 11.47
N TYR A 493 -31.85 9.60 10.81
CA TYR A 493 -31.45 10.08 9.50
C TYR A 493 -31.27 11.60 9.51
N ILE A 494 -30.44 12.11 8.60
CA ILE A 494 -30.53 13.50 8.15
C ILE A 494 -31.10 13.54 6.74
N LEU A 495 -31.88 14.59 6.47
CA LEU A 495 -32.52 14.83 5.18
C LEU A 495 -31.71 15.92 4.47
N VAL A 496 -31.14 15.58 3.32
CA VAL A 496 -30.20 16.47 2.61
C VAL A 496 -30.64 16.63 1.16
N SER A 497 -30.87 17.87 0.73
CA SER A 497 -31.08 18.20 -0.68
C SER A 497 -29.89 19.00 -1.17
N GLU A 498 -29.22 18.52 -2.21
CA GLU A 498 -27.89 19.02 -2.64
C GLU A 498 -26.89 18.97 -1.47
N ASN A 499 -26.48 20.11 -0.93
CA ASN A 499 -25.59 20.22 0.22
C ASN A 499 -26.28 20.88 1.43
N ILE A 500 -27.62 20.83 1.47
CA ILE A 500 -28.43 21.51 2.47
C ILE A 500 -29.18 20.48 3.33
N CYS A 501 -28.81 20.40 4.59
CA CYS A 501 -29.42 19.53 5.59
C CYS A 501 -30.58 20.24 6.30
N MET A 502 -31.69 19.52 6.48
CA MET A 502 -32.80 19.94 7.32
C MET A 502 -32.40 19.94 8.80
N LYS A 503 -32.89 20.90 9.58
CA LYS A 503 -32.70 20.99 11.03
C LYS A 503 -34.03 20.92 11.77
N PRO A 504 -34.06 20.38 13.01
CA PRO A 504 -35.21 20.54 13.89
C PRO A 504 -35.57 22.03 14.06
N LEU A 505 -36.86 22.27 14.34
CA LEU A 505 -37.39 23.62 14.54
C LEU A 505 -36.75 24.27 15.79
N ASP A 506 -36.61 25.59 15.82
CA ASP A 506 -35.99 26.24 16.98
C ASP A 506 -36.76 25.99 18.29
N SER A 507 -36.02 25.93 19.41
CA SER A 507 -36.59 25.74 20.74
C SER A 507 -37.59 26.86 21.07
N GLY A 508 -38.80 26.49 21.50
CA GLY A 508 -39.89 27.43 21.82
C GLY A 508 -40.88 27.69 20.68
N LYS A 509 -40.64 27.18 19.47
CA LYS A 509 -41.64 27.15 18.40
C LYS A 509 -42.46 25.87 18.45
N SER A 510 -43.77 25.96 18.21
CA SER A 510 -44.68 24.79 18.09
C SER A 510 -45.04 24.46 16.64
N TYR A 511 -44.77 25.37 15.70
CA TYR A 511 -44.97 25.18 14.26
C TYR A 511 -44.04 26.10 13.46
N GLY A 512 -43.74 25.71 12.22
CA GLY A 512 -42.93 26.49 11.30
C GLY A 512 -42.33 25.67 10.16
N TYR A 513 -41.68 26.36 9.23
CA TYR A 513 -40.80 25.72 8.25
C TYR A 513 -39.49 25.30 8.94
N MET A 514 -38.92 24.19 8.49
CA MET A 514 -37.73 23.64 9.12
C MET A 514 -36.48 24.35 8.59
N ASN A 515 -35.63 24.78 9.52
CA ASN A 515 -34.41 25.51 9.25
C ASN A 515 -33.39 24.62 8.50
N THR A 516 -32.34 25.23 7.97
CA THR A 516 -31.32 24.55 7.17
C THR A 516 -29.91 24.81 7.67
N THR A 517 -29.00 23.90 7.33
CA THR A 517 -27.56 24.11 7.44
C THR A 517 -26.86 23.52 6.22
N GLY A 518 -25.75 24.14 5.82
CA GLY A 518 -24.85 23.54 4.85
C GLY A 518 -24.16 22.31 5.45
N VAL A 519 -23.91 21.32 4.60
CA VAL A 519 -23.13 20.11 4.92
C VAL A 519 -22.15 19.82 3.80
N SER A 520 -21.08 19.10 4.12
CA SER A 520 -20.10 18.63 3.14
C SER A 520 -20.22 17.11 3.02
N ILE A 521 -20.31 16.62 1.79
CA ILE A 521 -20.39 15.20 1.48
C ILE A 521 -19.02 14.77 0.94
N SER A 522 -18.43 13.74 1.54
CA SER A 522 -17.19 13.11 1.08
C SER A 522 -17.39 11.60 1.09
N ASP A 523 -17.13 10.94 -0.03
CA ASP A 523 -17.26 9.48 -0.19
C ASP A 523 -18.61 8.92 0.30
N GLY A 524 -19.70 9.64 -0.01
CA GLY A 524 -21.06 9.26 0.42
C GLY A 524 -21.33 9.45 1.92
N GLN A 525 -20.46 10.16 2.64
CA GLN A 525 -20.58 10.38 4.09
C GLN A 525 -20.67 11.86 4.44
N ILE A 526 -21.42 12.16 5.50
CA ILE A 526 -21.50 13.47 6.14
C ILE A 526 -21.08 13.31 7.60
N ILE A 527 -20.12 14.13 8.04
CA ILE A 527 -19.67 14.18 9.44
C ILE A 527 -20.09 15.52 10.03
N LEU A 528 -20.84 15.46 11.15
CA LEU A 528 -21.29 16.64 11.89
C LEU A 528 -20.70 16.62 13.32
N PRO A 529 -20.60 17.77 14.01
CA PRO A 529 -20.19 17.83 15.42
C PRO A 529 -21.13 17.11 16.42
N GLY A 530 -22.21 16.50 15.93
CA GLY A 530 -23.20 15.78 16.72
C GLY A 530 -24.48 15.51 15.93
N ASP A 531 -25.43 14.85 16.58
CA ASP A 531 -26.71 14.38 16.03
C ASP A 531 -27.82 15.43 16.11
N ALA A 532 -27.49 16.69 16.39
CA ALA A 532 -28.46 17.77 16.60
C ALA A 532 -29.38 18.03 15.39
N ASN A 533 -29.00 17.61 14.18
CA ASN A 533 -29.83 17.77 12.97
C ASN A 533 -30.58 16.48 12.59
N ALA A 534 -30.43 15.40 13.36
CA ALA A 534 -31.00 14.10 13.03
C ALA A 534 -32.49 13.99 13.37
N PHE A 535 -33.16 13.11 12.62
CA PHE A 535 -34.56 12.74 12.78
C PHE A 535 -34.67 11.21 12.85
N ALA A 536 -35.16 10.68 13.96
CA ALA A 536 -35.42 9.27 14.14
C ALA A 536 -36.75 8.89 13.48
N PHE A 537 -36.72 7.86 12.62
CA PHE A 537 -37.91 7.30 12.00
C PHE A 537 -38.40 6.14 12.87
N VAL A 538 -39.27 6.44 13.82
CA VAL A 538 -39.62 5.50 14.90
C VAL A 538 -40.90 4.73 14.60
N SER A 539 -40.88 3.43 14.89
CA SER A 539 -42.02 2.52 14.72
C SER A 539 -42.95 2.53 15.92
N THR A 540 -42.47 2.99 17.08
CA THR A 540 -43.20 2.90 18.35
C THR A 540 -43.11 4.18 19.17
N PHE A 541 -44.12 4.39 20.02
CA PHE A 541 -44.19 5.47 20.99
C PHE A 541 -44.72 4.89 22.31
N VAL A 542 -44.11 5.26 23.44
CA VAL A 542 -44.54 4.80 24.76
C VAL A 542 -45.07 5.99 25.55
N LYS A 543 -46.26 5.83 26.13
CA LYS A 543 -46.88 6.80 27.03
C LYS A 543 -47.59 6.08 28.16
N ASP A 544 -47.33 6.50 29.39
CA ASP A 544 -47.94 5.92 30.60
C ASP A 544 -47.80 4.38 30.64
N ASP A 545 -46.59 3.87 30.29
CA ASP A 545 -46.24 2.45 30.15
C ASP A 545 -47.03 1.67 29.08
N VAL A 546 -47.82 2.36 28.25
CA VAL A 546 -48.52 1.78 27.10
C VAL A 546 -47.71 2.02 25.83
N LYS A 547 -47.42 0.94 25.11
CA LYS A 547 -46.75 0.97 23.80
C LYS A 547 -47.78 1.13 22.68
N TYR A 548 -47.58 2.14 21.85
CA TYR A 548 -48.32 2.41 20.63
C TYR A 548 -47.44 2.12 19.43
N GLU A 549 -47.95 1.36 18.47
CA GLU A 549 -47.21 0.96 17.27
C GLU A 549 -47.78 1.68 16.04
N ALA A 550 -46.89 2.17 15.18
CA ALA A 550 -47.27 2.67 13.87
C ALA A 550 -47.79 1.50 13.00
N PRO A 551 -48.83 1.71 12.19
CA PRO A 551 -49.30 0.68 11.26
C PRO A 551 -48.20 0.27 10.28
N GLU A 552 -48.29 -0.96 9.74
CA GLU A 552 -47.33 -1.49 8.77
C GLU A 552 -47.10 -0.50 7.60
N GLY A 553 -45.83 -0.27 7.28
CA GLY A 553 -45.40 0.67 6.23
C GLY A 553 -45.49 2.15 6.61
N LYS A 554 -45.91 2.47 7.83
CA LYS A 554 -45.95 3.84 8.37
C LYS A 554 -44.98 4.00 9.55
N PHE A 555 -44.57 5.22 9.81
CA PHE A 555 -43.70 5.58 10.93
C PHE A 555 -43.97 6.98 11.43
N MET A 556 -43.42 7.31 12.59
CA MET A 556 -43.39 8.68 13.11
C MET A 556 -41.99 9.27 12.93
N ILE A 557 -41.90 10.60 12.80
CA ILE A 557 -40.62 11.31 12.72
C ILE A 557 -40.39 12.06 14.03
N LEU A 558 -39.33 11.69 14.76
CA LEU A 558 -38.92 12.30 16.02
C LEU A 558 -37.62 13.09 15.81
N GLY A 559 -37.63 14.40 16.02
CA GLY A 559 -36.42 15.21 16.00
C GLY A 559 -35.49 14.88 17.17
N SER A 560 -34.18 15.12 16.98
CA SER A 560 -33.16 15.05 18.04
C SER A 560 -33.45 15.94 19.26
N ASP A 561 -34.35 16.91 19.10
CA ASP A 561 -34.87 17.79 20.15
C ASP A 561 -35.99 17.16 21.00
N GLY A 562 -36.33 15.89 20.74
CA GLY A 562 -37.36 15.14 21.46
C GLY A 562 -38.78 15.49 21.05
N ARG A 563 -39.00 16.07 19.86
CA ARG A 563 -40.32 16.47 19.38
C ARG A 563 -40.71 15.76 18.09
N TYR A 564 -41.90 15.20 18.06
CA TYR A 564 -42.51 14.58 16.90
C TYR A 564 -42.98 15.62 15.89
N ILE A 565 -42.65 15.39 14.62
CA ILE A 565 -43.08 16.21 13.49
C ILE A 565 -44.40 15.68 12.96
N TYR A 566 -45.37 16.58 12.80
CA TYR A 566 -46.69 16.23 12.30
C TYR A 566 -47.31 17.34 11.45
N MET A 567 -48.30 16.98 10.64
CA MET A 567 -49.08 17.91 9.83
C MET A 567 -50.50 18.05 10.37
N GLN A 568 -51.05 19.26 10.27
CA GLN A 568 -52.45 19.58 10.52
C GLN A 568 -52.87 20.79 9.69
N GLY A 569 -54.17 20.91 9.40
CA GLY A 569 -54.70 21.98 8.56
C GLY A 569 -54.21 21.89 7.11
N THR A 570 -54.09 23.04 6.43
CA THR A 570 -53.77 23.13 5.00
C THR A 570 -52.41 23.76 4.70
N TYR A 571 -51.63 24.12 5.71
CA TYR A 571 -50.34 24.80 5.57
C TYR A 571 -49.22 23.86 5.10
N ASP A 572 -48.14 24.42 4.53
CA ASP A 572 -46.93 23.67 4.14
C ASP A 572 -45.88 23.60 5.26
N SER A 573 -46.11 24.33 6.36
CA SER A 573 -45.27 24.33 7.54
C SER A 573 -45.58 23.14 8.45
N PHE A 574 -44.56 22.64 9.14
CA PHE A 574 -44.69 21.54 10.09
C PHE A 574 -45.20 22.01 11.45
N ASN A 575 -45.74 21.09 12.23
CA ASN A 575 -46.02 21.25 13.64
C ASN A 575 -45.15 20.28 14.44
N VAL A 576 -44.82 20.64 15.68
CA VAL A 576 -43.96 19.83 16.56
C VAL A 576 -44.57 19.67 17.95
N LYS A 577 -44.44 18.47 18.53
CA LYS A 577 -44.91 18.17 19.88
C LYS A 577 -44.14 17.03 20.53
N ASN A 578 -43.94 17.08 21.84
CA ASN A 578 -43.18 16.05 22.57
C ASN A 578 -43.89 14.68 22.61
N GLU A 579 -45.21 14.65 22.33
CA GLU A 579 -46.01 13.42 22.35
C GLU A 579 -46.97 13.40 21.14
N PRO A 580 -47.07 12.27 20.41
CA PRO A 580 -48.09 12.06 19.40
C PRO A 580 -49.50 12.12 19.98
N ALA A 581 -50.46 12.61 19.18
CA ALA A 581 -51.87 12.50 19.53
C ALA A 581 -52.37 11.08 19.27
N ILE A 582 -53.08 10.52 20.25
CA ILE A 582 -53.79 9.24 20.09
C ILE A 582 -55.24 9.57 19.75
N ALA A 583 -55.70 9.07 18.59
CA ALA A 583 -57.06 9.24 18.11
C ALA A 583 -58.04 8.35 18.88
N ASP A 584 -59.34 8.63 18.71
CA ASP A 584 -60.41 7.80 19.25
C ASP A 584 -60.26 6.36 18.73
N GLY A 585 -60.11 5.40 19.65
CA GLY A 585 -59.82 4.00 19.33
C GLY A 585 -58.37 3.56 19.58
N GLY A 586 -57.51 4.43 20.11
CA GLY A 586 -56.17 4.05 20.61
C GLY A 586 -55.08 4.02 19.54
N ALA A 587 -55.37 4.46 18.31
CA ALA A 587 -54.39 4.56 17.22
C ALA A 587 -53.66 5.91 17.24
N ILE A 588 -52.43 5.94 16.75
CA ILE A 588 -51.68 7.19 16.53
C ILE A 588 -52.40 7.99 15.42
N ALA A 589 -52.65 9.28 15.66
CA ALA A 589 -53.35 10.13 14.70
C ALA A 589 -52.55 10.28 13.38
N ASP A 590 -53.24 10.20 12.23
CA ASP A 590 -52.63 10.23 10.89
C ASP A 590 -51.73 11.45 10.63
N GLY A 591 -51.96 12.56 11.32
CA GLY A 591 -51.10 13.74 11.25
C GLY A 591 -49.64 13.46 11.63
N TYR A 592 -49.40 12.49 12.53
CA TYR A 592 -48.08 12.06 13.00
C TYR A 592 -47.48 10.92 12.18
N LEU A 593 -48.26 10.32 11.27
CA LEU A 593 -47.82 9.16 10.49
C LEU A 593 -47.29 9.59 9.12
N TRP A 594 -46.18 8.97 8.72
CA TRP A 594 -45.47 9.22 7.48
C TRP A 594 -45.21 7.91 6.74
N THR A 595 -45.10 8.00 5.42
CA THR A 595 -44.60 6.93 4.54
C THR A 595 -43.36 7.42 3.80
N ALA A 596 -42.53 6.49 3.34
CA ALA A 596 -41.32 6.82 2.57
C ALA A 596 -41.22 5.91 1.35
N LYS A 597 -40.88 6.50 0.21
CA LYS A 597 -40.61 5.77 -1.03
C LYS A 597 -39.37 6.34 -1.70
N ARG A 598 -38.44 5.46 -2.10
CA ARG A 598 -37.26 5.86 -2.86
C ARG A 598 -37.63 6.16 -4.31
N ASN A 599 -37.11 7.28 -4.82
CA ASN A 599 -37.28 7.72 -6.20
C ASN A 599 -36.17 7.13 -7.09
N ALA A 600 -36.40 7.14 -8.40
CA ALA A 600 -35.44 6.61 -9.37
C ALA A 600 -34.11 7.38 -9.42
N ASP A 601 -34.11 8.63 -8.97
CA ASP A 601 -32.92 9.49 -8.85
C ASP A 601 -32.15 9.30 -7.51
N GLY A 602 -32.63 8.39 -6.66
CA GLY A 602 -32.05 8.10 -5.35
C GLY A 602 -32.59 8.96 -4.20
N THR A 603 -33.35 10.03 -4.47
CA THR A 603 -34.00 10.84 -3.44
C THR A 603 -35.20 10.12 -2.82
N TRP A 604 -35.77 10.67 -1.76
CA TRP A 604 -36.88 10.06 -1.01
C TRP A 604 -38.13 10.94 -1.01
N ALA A 605 -39.25 10.35 -1.41
CA ALA A 605 -40.59 10.91 -1.21
C ALA A 605 -41.10 10.52 0.18
N ILE A 606 -41.00 11.44 1.14
CA ILE A 606 -41.48 11.25 2.52
C ILE A 606 -42.82 11.98 2.67
N VAL A 607 -43.91 11.23 2.79
CA VAL A 607 -45.29 11.73 2.63
C VAL A 607 -46.06 11.60 3.93
N ASN A 608 -46.73 12.68 4.34
CA ASN A 608 -47.58 12.66 5.52
C ASN A 608 -48.93 11.97 5.23
N CYS A 609 -49.39 11.10 6.13
CA CYS A 609 -50.62 10.32 5.96
C CYS A 609 -51.91 11.13 6.09
N PHE A 610 -51.90 12.29 6.76
CA PHE A 610 -53.08 13.15 6.89
C PHE A 610 -53.20 14.16 5.74
N SER A 611 -52.10 14.85 5.42
CA SER A 611 -52.11 15.94 4.45
C SER A 611 -51.74 15.52 3.03
N GLU A 612 -51.21 14.29 2.86
CA GLU A 612 -50.68 13.76 1.59
C GLU A 612 -49.53 14.59 0.99
N LYS A 613 -48.93 15.47 1.80
CA LYS A 613 -47.82 16.35 1.38
C LYS A 613 -46.47 15.70 1.58
N THR A 614 -45.56 15.96 0.63
CA THR A 614 -44.19 15.42 0.58
C THR A 614 -43.18 16.42 1.13
N ILE A 615 -42.26 15.97 1.99
CA ILE A 615 -41.15 16.79 2.50
C ILE A 615 -40.20 17.16 1.35
N ALA A 616 -39.91 18.45 1.19
CA ALA A 616 -38.92 18.94 0.23
C ALA A 616 -38.26 20.25 0.70
N TYR A 617 -37.02 20.47 0.24
CA TYR A 617 -36.33 21.75 0.35
C TYR A 617 -36.86 22.72 -0.70
N SER A 618 -37.16 23.96 -0.32
CA SER A 618 -37.48 25.03 -1.28
C SER A 618 -36.26 25.90 -1.55
N THR A 619 -35.79 25.93 -2.80
CA THR A 619 -34.69 26.83 -3.23
C THR A 619 -35.10 28.30 -3.18
N LYS A 620 -36.40 28.59 -3.29
CA LYS A 620 -36.96 29.94 -3.20
C LYS A 620 -36.97 30.48 -1.77
N PHE A 621 -37.37 29.65 -0.81
CA PHE A 621 -37.55 30.06 0.60
C PHE A 621 -36.41 29.63 1.51
N THR A 622 -35.46 28.84 0.98
CA THR A 622 -34.27 28.35 1.69
C THR A 622 -34.58 27.54 2.96
N SER A 623 -35.73 26.87 2.98
CA SER A 623 -36.25 26.09 4.11
C SER A 623 -36.91 24.80 3.65
N PHE A 624 -37.04 23.84 4.56
CA PHE A 624 -37.84 22.63 4.31
C PHE A 624 -39.32 22.87 4.66
N GLY A 625 -40.21 22.36 3.81
CA GLY A 625 -41.66 22.33 4.00
C GLY A 625 -42.23 20.99 3.51
N ALA A 626 -43.54 20.79 3.68
CA ALA A 626 -44.26 19.68 3.09
C ALA A 626 -45.22 20.21 2.02
N TYR A 627 -45.11 19.71 0.78
CA TYR A 627 -45.84 20.23 -0.38
C TYR A 627 -46.71 19.15 -1.03
N GLU A 628 -47.89 19.55 -1.52
CA GLU A 628 -48.81 18.66 -2.24
C GLU A 628 -48.27 18.21 -3.60
N THR A 629 -47.47 19.05 -4.25
CA THR A 629 -46.79 18.72 -5.51
C THR A 629 -45.35 19.22 -5.46
N ILE A 630 -44.41 18.38 -5.90
CA ILE A 630 -43.01 18.74 -6.06
C ILE A 630 -42.86 19.40 -7.44
N GLY A 631 -42.65 20.72 -7.43
CA GLY A 631 -42.53 21.55 -8.62
C GLY A 631 -41.12 22.13 -8.79
N GLU A 632 -41.02 23.12 -9.67
CA GLU A 632 -39.76 23.81 -9.93
C GLU A 632 -39.27 24.54 -8.66
N GLY A 633 -38.08 24.18 -8.20
CA GLY A 633 -37.48 24.73 -6.98
C GLY A 633 -37.89 24.02 -5.68
N GLN A 634 -38.62 22.90 -5.74
CA GLN A 634 -38.72 21.95 -4.62
C GLN A 634 -37.84 20.72 -4.89
N LEU A 635 -36.95 20.40 -3.94
CA LEU A 635 -36.02 19.28 -4.05
C LEU A 635 -36.34 18.26 -2.96
N THR A 636 -36.61 17.01 -3.34
CA THR A 636 -36.72 15.89 -2.40
C THR A 636 -35.34 15.54 -1.81
N PRO A 637 -35.27 15.08 -0.55
CA PRO A 637 -34.00 14.82 0.11
C PRO A 637 -33.42 13.45 -0.25
N TYR A 638 -32.09 13.36 -0.30
CA TYR A 638 -31.37 12.13 0.03
C TYR A 638 -31.43 11.89 1.54
N LEU A 639 -31.43 10.61 1.94
CA LEU A 639 -31.33 10.23 3.34
C LEU A 639 -29.91 9.80 3.64
N TYR A 640 -29.34 10.29 4.73
CA TYR A 640 -28.11 9.75 5.29
C TYR A 640 -28.41 9.19 6.67
N ILE A 641 -28.11 7.90 6.88
CA ILE A 641 -28.39 7.16 8.10
C ILE A 641 -27.24 7.32 9.08
N MET A 642 -27.55 7.58 10.35
CA MET A 642 -26.56 7.67 11.43
C MET A 642 -25.99 6.28 11.72
N GLN A 643 -24.66 6.22 11.84
CA GLN A 643 -23.94 5.01 12.26
C GLN A 643 -24.13 4.68 13.73
#